data_AF-A0A660UIU3-F1
#
_entry.id   AF-A0A660UIU3-F1
#
_cell.length_a   1.000
_cell.length_b   1.000
_cell.length_c   1.000
_cell.angle_alpha   90.00
_cell.angle_beta   90.00
_cell.angle_gamma   90.00
#
_symmetry.space_group_name_H-M   'P 1'
#
loop_
_entity.id
_entity.type
_entity.pdbx_description
1 polymer ?
#
loop_
_entity_poly.entity_id
_entity_poly.type
_entity_poly.pdbx_seq_one_letter_code
_entity_poly.pdbx_strand_id
1 'polypeptide(L)'
;MEMLILAIFMISSWVKPSLMVDDFETLEGWQTRGEEISLSLDTDHARTGRRCLHIHLEVNHDNGIGWPAATKTFKKPVDLSDFQFVEFDVYFESGRGLDPDFAMHVTLKDDRGREIYRTTLIDLRHQRWSHECFCIAGIPGAARLTTLHFWFSEGSYDHGDVIDVYIDSFRATKAPPRPKLPDFGLPPARGLLISSPSLKIWLAEPVEKVLRNTPVPGARLRGIMLSGARNEYVGAQLVLTPRVERGVGIVRLRFTDLRGPSGAVIRADNIWWSQVIYVPAREGPPEGLPDALPGPKSFSADRPWNYPIWIDLYIPSDAKPGVYTGSLAVDCSTAGRFTIPVTIRVYDFSIPKRQSVPFVTHVYGPWGWSEEIRRWFGDMSYWDYVLKWRPKIFALLARYRMSPLTPASMEMRWDEETGRVVITNAEEFLRLTRYYLSLGCGMYGMGVPFFFDRGAFLGAKKGSPEYLKRITAAYRAAAELLREEGLPTHWEVYCVDEVVVHKHSRPIDFDLLNRVFDAICAADPAIKIFATEVPSPLIRTKGRITWCINVSCLDEDVLREEKGKGREVWWYNGYRLPRPAAHISAPGIAHRALFWIMRKYGIDGYFIWTVNRWTTNPWKQPNRFRRAKAGQHYWLYPNPDGTVSPSLRLAMFRDGAEDYEYMAALDRLADRLEKEGKWEAAERCRKALQMALSIVLSYDNAVCISYDQLRRARELLARTLSSRYP
;
A
#
# COMPACT_ATOMS: atom_id res chain seq x y z
N MET A 1 -37.85 -5.64 -4.89
CA MET A 1 -36.49 -5.69 -4.33
C MET A 1 -36.02 -7.14 -4.16
N GLU A 2 -36.84 -8.03 -3.60
CA GLU A 2 -36.53 -9.47 -3.51
C GLU A 2 -36.41 -10.18 -4.88
N MET A 3 -37.17 -9.80 -5.91
CA MET A 3 -36.99 -10.34 -7.28
C MET A 3 -35.69 -9.90 -7.97
N LEU A 4 -35.07 -8.79 -7.55
CA LEU A 4 -33.77 -8.35 -8.10
C LEU A 4 -32.60 -9.10 -7.42
N ILE A 5 -32.77 -9.46 -6.15
CA ILE A 5 -31.84 -10.32 -5.41
C ILE A 5 -31.89 -11.75 -5.96
N LEU A 6 -33.07 -12.26 -6.32
CA LEU A 6 -33.20 -13.53 -7.04
C LEU A 6 -32.59 -13.50 -8.46
N ALA A 7 -32.67 -12.39 -9.18
CA ALA A 7 -32.04 -12.25 -10.49
C ALA A 7 -30.50 -12.19 -10.43
N ILE A 8 -29.93 -11.68 -9.34
CA ILE A 8 -28.47 -11.69 -9.09
C ILE A 8 -28.00 -13.11 -8.71
N PHE A 9 -28.81 -13.87 -7.97
CA PHE A 9 -28.52 -15.28 -7.67
C PHE A 9 -28.74 -16.21 -8.87
N MET A 10 -29.64 -15.90 -9.81
CA MET A 10 -29.90 -16.72 -11.00
C MET A 10 -28.88 -16.56 -12.15
N ILE A 11 -27.82 -15.75 -11.97
CA ILE A 11 -26.67 -15.69 -12.90
C ILE A 11 -25.53 -16.66 -12.47
N SER A 12 -25.73 -17.47 -11.42
CA SER A 12 -24.69 -18.34 -10.85
C SER A 12 -24.47 -19.68 -11.55
N SER A 13 -24.72 -19.81 -12.86
CA SER A 13 -24.38 -21.03 -13.62
C SER A 13 -23.56 -20.79 -14.88
N TRP A 14 -22.89 -19.64 -15.00
CA TRP A 14 -21.78 -19.53 -15.94
C TRP A 14 -20.57 -20.25 -15.32
N VAL A 15 -20.40 -21.53 -15.66
CA VAL A 15 -19.13 -22.23 -15.43
C VAL A 15 -18.04 -21.38 -16.05
N LYS A 16 -17.20 -20.75 -15.21
CA LYS A 16 -16.05 -19.99 -15.71
C LYS A 16 -15.24 -20.94 -16.60
N PRO A 17 -14.89 -20.58 -17.84
CA PRO A 17 -13.98 -21.39 -18.63
C PRO A 17 -12.71 -21.66 -17.81
N SER A 18 -12.43 -22.95 -17.58
CA SER A 18 -11.34 -23.39 -16.72
C SER A 18 -10.53 -24.49 -17.39
N LEU A 19 -9.23 -24.50 -17.13
CA LEU A 19 -8.33 -25.61 -17.42
C LEU A 19 -8.02 -26.30 -16.08
N MET A 20 -8.36 -27.57 -15.95
CA MET A 20 -7.90 -28.36 -14.80
C MET A 20 -6.41 -28.61 -14.96
N VAL A 21 -5.62 -28.22 -13.95
CA VAL A 21 -4.15 -28.32 -14.00
C VAL A 21 -3.67 -29.57 -13.26
N ASP A 22 -4.30 -29.90 -12.13
CA ASP A 22 -4.17 -31.20 -11.47
C ASP A 22 -5.52 -31.53 -10.79
N ASP A 23 -6.12 -32.65 -11.15
CA ASP A 23 -7.39 -33.16 -10.60
C ASP A 23 -7.18 -34.16 -9.45
N PHE A 24 -5.91 -34.45 -9.12
CA PHE A 24 -5.53 -35.34 -8.04
C PHE A 24 -6.06 -36.78 -8.16
N GLU A 25 -6.25 -37.27 -9.40
CA GLU A 25 -6.62 -38.68 -9.62
C GLU A 25 -5.46 -39.65 -9.31
N THR A 26 -4.20 -39.20 -9.44
CA THR A 26 -2.99 -39.97 -9.11
C THR A 26 -1.92 -39.08 -8.48
N LEU A 27 -0.99 -39.69 -7.72
CA LEU A 27 0.21 -39.01 -7.20
C LEU A 27 1.35 -38.94 -8.24
N GLU A 28 1.09 -39.21 -9.52
CA GLU A 28 2.16 -39.18 -10.53
C GLU A 28 2.82 -37.79 -10.59
N GLY A 29 4.15 -37.76 -10.52
CA GLY A 29 4.94 -36.53 -10.55
C GLY A 29 4.98 -35.74 -9.24
N TRP A 30 4.29 -36.22 -8.18
CA TRP A 30 4.40 -35.68 -6.83
C TRP A 30 5.59 -36.29 -6.08
N GLN A 31 6.33 -35.45 -5.35
CA GLN A 31 7.47 -35.82 -4.52
C GLN A 31 7.49 -35.02 -3.23
N THR A 32 7.97 -35.63 -2.16
CA THR A 32 8.18 -34.96 -0.88
C THR A 32 9.64 -34.56 -0.67
N ARG A 33 9.87 -33.59 0.21
CA ARG A 33 11.18 -33.25 0.76
C ARG A 33 11.03 -33.07 2.26
N GLY A 34 11.76 -33.86 3.04
CA GLY A 34 11.60 -33.98 4.50
C GLY A 34 11.07 -35.38 4.84
N GLU A 35 11.54 -35.96 5.94
CA GLU A 35 11.11 -37.30 6.40
C GLU A 35 9.75 -37.24 7.13
N GLU A 36 9.42 -36.07 7.67
CA GLU A 36 8.18 -35.70 8.36
C GLU A 36 6.92 -35.61 7.49
N ILE A 37 7.04 -35.65 6.15
CA ILE A 37 5.95 -35.37 5.21
C ILE A 37 5.62 -36.57 4.32
N SER A 38 4.33 -36.88 4.20
CA SER A 38 3.81 -37.93 3.30
C SER A 38 2.62 -37.44 2.46
N LEU A 39 2.39 -38.09 1.33
CA LEU A 39 1.31 -37.76 0.40
C LEU A 39 0.39 -38.96 0.18
N SER A 40 -0.91 -38.71 0.22
CA SER A 40 -1.94 -39.69 -0.14
C SER A 40 -3.06 -38.99 -0.93
N LEU A 41 -4.02 -39.78 -1.42
CA LEU A 41 -5.25 -39.25 -1.99
C LEU A 41 -6.39 -39.56 -1.05
N ASP A 42 -7.23 -38.58 -0.79
CA ASP A 42 -8.34 -38.67 0.15
C ASP A 42 -9.68 -38.47 -0.56
N THR A 43 -10.70 -39.21 -0.14
CA THR A 43 -12.06 -39.14 -0.71
C THR A 43 -13.04 -38.42 0.20
N ASP A 44 -12.75 -38.35 1.49
CA ASP A 44 -13.69 -37.87 2.52
C ASP A 44 -13.70 -36.33 2.57
N HIS A 45 -12.57 -35.73 2.21
CA HIS A 45 -12.35 -34.29 2.09
C HIS A 45 -12.35 -33.81 0.63
N ALA A 46 -12.89 -34.57 -0.31
CA ALA A 46 -13.06 -34.09 -1.69
C ALA A 46 -14.26 -33.12 -1.76
N ARG A 47 -14.04 -31.89 -2.26
CA ARG A 47 -15.07 -30.83 -2.34
C ARG A 47 -15.77 -30.79 -3.70
N THR A 48 -15.01 -30.89 -4.80
CA THR A 48 -15.59 -30.79 -6.16
C THR A 48 -15.24 -31.97 -7.07
N GLY A 49 -14.26 -32.78 -6.69
CA GLY A 49 -13.83 -34.00 -7.39
C GLY A 49 -14.20 -35.30 -6.68
N ARG A 50 -13.63 -36.42 -7.16
CA ARG A 50 -13.71 -37.73 -6.48
C ARG A 50 -12.67 -37.89 -5.37
N ARG A 51 -11.53 -37.20 -5.51
CA ARG A 51 -10.36 -37.27 -4.62
C ARG A 51 -9.70 -35.90 -4.51
N CYS A 52 -8.99 -35.66 -3.42
CA CYS A 52 -8.10 -34.52 -3.23
C CYS A 52 -6.70 -34.99 -2.81
N LEU A 53 -5.68 -34.14 -2.98
CA LEU A 53 -4.34 -34.40 -2.47
C LEU A 53 -4.34 -34.22 -0.95
N HIS A 54 -3.96 -35.25 -0.22
CA HIS A 54 -3.75 -35.18 1.22
C HIS A 54 -2.24 -35.11 1.51
N ILE A 55 -1.83 -34.04 2.17
CA ILE A 55 -0.47 -33.80 2.66
C ILE A 55 -0.51 -33.96 4.17
N HIS A 56 0.12 -35.03 4.66
CA HIS A 56 0.24 -35.31 6.08
C HIS A 56 1.65 -34.95 6.56
N LEU A 57 1.73 -34.21 7.66
CA LEU A 57 2.96 -33.70 8.25
C LEU A 57 3.02 -34.02 9.75
N GLU A 58 4.03 -34.76 10.17
CA GLU A 58 4.34 -35.04 11.59
C GLU A 58 5.62 -34.28 11.97
N VAL A 59 5.47 -33.14 12.63
CA VAL A 59 6.55 -32.17 12.88
C VAL A 59 7.70 -32.80 13.64
N ASN A 60 8.89 -32.82 13.04
CA ASN A 60 10.08 -33.43 13.65
C ASN A 60 11.22 -32.42 13.84
N HIS A 61 11.37 -31.91 15.06
CA HIS A 61 12.47 -31.00 15.40
C HIS A 61 13.77 -31.67 15.86
N ASP A 62 13.90 -33.01 15.81
CA ASP A 62 15.10 -33.72 16.27
C ASP A 62 16.36 -33.29 15.51
N ASN A 63 16.20 -32.88 14.25
CA ASN A 63 17.27 -32.36 13.40
C ASN A 63 17.19 -30.84 13.19
N GLY A 64 16.46 -30.14 14.07
CA GLY A 64 16.11 -28.73 13.96
C GLY A 64 14.83 -28.49 13.15
N ILE A 65 14.41 -27.23 13.07
CA ILE A 65 13.18 -26.83 12.37
C ILE A 65 13.30 -27.04 10.85
N GLY A 66 12.44 -27.89 10.30
CA GLY A 66 12.40 -28.26 8.88
C GLY A 66 11.66 -27.26 7.98
N TRP A 67 11.75 -27.53 6.68
CA TRP A 67 10.92 -26.89 5.63
C TRP A 67 10.38 -27.96 4.69
N PRO A 68 9.46 -28.80 5.20
CA PRO A 68 8.91 -29.89 4.43
C PRO A 68 8.16 -29.37 3.22
N ALA A 69 8.15 -30.15 2.14
CA ALA A 69 7.55 -29.70 0.89
C ALA A 69 6.93 -30.84 0.08
N ALA A 70 5.78 -30.56 -0.52
CA ALA A 70 5.16 -31.37 -1.56
C ALA A 70 5.37 -30.67 -2.92
N THR A 71 5.91 -31.38 -3.90
CA THR A 71 6.25 -30.83 -5.21
C THR A 71 5.66 -31.66 -6.33
N LYS A 72 4.88 -31.04 -7.20
CA LYS A 72 4.45 -31.61 -8.47
C LYS A 72 5.34 -31.13 -9.60
N THR A 73 5.92 -32.07 -10.34
CA THR A 73 6.59 -31.80 -11.61
C THR A 73 5.74 -32.31 -12.76
N PHE A 74 5.36 -31.42 -13.69
CA PHE A 74 4.59 -31.80 -14.86
C PHE A 74 5.50 -32.35 -15.96
N LYS A 75 5.14 -33.51 -16.55
CA LYS A 75 5.92 -34.13 -17.64
C LYS A 75 6.04 -33.23 -18.88
N LYS A 76 5.01 -32.41 -19.13
CA LYS A 76 4.97 -31.39 -20.19
C LYS A 76 4.59 -30.05 -19.56
N PRO A 77 5.15 -28.93 -20.03
CA PRO A 77 4.72 -27.61 -19.55
C PRO A 77 3.22 -27.39 -19.78
N VAL A 78 2.55 -26.86 -18.76
CA VAL A 78 1.14 -26.46 -18.81
C VAL A 78 1.07 -25.01 -19.28
N ASP A 79 0.30 -24.76 -20.34
CA ASP A 79 0.11 -23.41 -20.89
C ASP A 79 -1.05 -22.69 -20.21
N LEU A 80 -0.74 -21.69 -19.40
CA LEU A 80 -1.73 -20.86 -18.70
C LEU A 80 -1.95 -19.50 -19.36
N SER A 81 -1.44 -19.26 -20.57
CA SER A 81 -1.46 -17.94 -21.22
C SER A 81 -2.86 -17.35 -21.45
N ASP A 82 -3.85 -18.22 -21.67
CA ASP A 82 -5.24 -17.83 -21.87
C ASP A 82 -6.02 -17.55 -20.57
N PHE A 83 -5.42 -17.84 -19.41
CA PHE A 83 -6.07 -17.75 -18.10
C PHE A 83 -5.54 -16.58 -17.29
N GLN A 84 -6.38 -16.05 -16.40
CA GLN A 84 -6.00 -14.92 -15.54
C GLN A 84 -5.74 -15.35 -14.12
N PHE A 85 -6.32 -16.46 -13.69
CA PHE A 85 -6.19 -16.96 -12.33
C PHE A 85 -5.72 -18.41 -12.30
N VAL A 86 -5.04 -18.75 -11.22
CA VAL A 86 -4.87 -20.12 -10.73
C VAL A 86 -5.64 -20.20 -9.42
N GLU A 87 -6.44 -21.24 -9.26
CA GLU A 87 -7.33 -21.42 -8.12
C GLU A 87 -7.21 -22.85 -7.58
N PHE A 88 -7.40 -23.02 -6.28
CA PHE A 88 -7.59 -24.31 -5.62
C PHE A 88 -8.29 -24.13 -4.29
N ASP A 89 -8.83 -25.22 -3.77
CA ASP A 89 -9.48 -25.26 -2.47
C ASP A 89 -8.54 -25.95 -1.48
N VAL A 90 -8.43 -25.42 -0.26
CA VAL A 90 -7.59 -25.98 0.80
C VAL A 90 -8.43 -26.26 2.03
N TYR A 91 -8.35 -27.45 2.58
CA TYR A 91 -8.87 -27.77 3.90
C TYR A 91 -7.70 -28.09 4.83
N PHE A 92 -7.78 -27.57 6.05
CA PHE A 92 -6.69 -27.63 7.01
C PHE A 92 -7.14 -28.27 8.31
N GLU A 93 -6.38 -29.25 8.80
CA GLU A 93 -6.53 -29.82 10.13
C GLU A 93 -5.22 -29.81 10.91
N SER A 94 -5.34 -29.72 12.23
CA SER A 94 -4.22 -29.77 13.15
C SER A 94 -4.59 -30.70 14.28
N GLY A 95 -3.68 -31.60 14.66
CA GLY A 95 -3.85 -32.46 15.83
C GLY A 95 -4.05 -31.70 17.14
N ARG A 96 -3.73 -30.40 17.18
CA ARG A 96 -3.98 -29.52 18.33
C ARG A 96 -5.41 -28.98 18.42
N GLY A 97 -6.19 -29.10 17.34
CA GLY A 97 -7.49 -28.43 17.24
C GLY A 97 -7.39 -26.90 17.13
N LEU A 98 -6.24 -26.37 16.69
CA LEU A 98 -5.97 -24.94 16.61
C LEU A 98 -5.75 -24.50 15.17
N ASP A 99 -6.12 -23.25 14.87
CA ASP A 99 -5.77 -22.60 13.62
C ASP A 99 -4.24 -22.63 13.42
N PRO A 100 -3.78 -22.84 12.18
CA PRO A 100 -2.37 -22.90 11.87
C PRO A 100 -1.71 -21.56 12.16
N ASP A 101 -0.58 -21.62 12.83
CA ASP A 101 0.32 -20.47 13.00
C ASP A 101 1.49 -20.51 12.00
N PHE A 102 1.40 -21.40 11.00
CA PHE A 102 2.38 -21.49 9.92
C PHE A 102 1.89 -20.89 8.62
N ALA A 103 2.89 -20.48 7.86
CA ALA A 103 2.80 -20.12 6.47
C ALA A 103 2.83 -21.37 5.57
N MET A 104 1.70 -21.77 4.97
CA MET A 104 1.76 -22.63 3.79
C MET A 104 2.14 -21.74 2.61
N HIS A 105 3.28 -21.99 2.00
CA HIS A 105 3.65 -21.24 0.82
C HIS A 105 3.37 -22.03 -0.44
N VAL A 106 2.98 -21.31 -1.48
CA VAL A 106 2.67 -21.86 -2.79
C VAL A 106 3.62 -21.23 -3.79
N THR A 107 4.24 -22.02 -4.66
CA THR A 107 5.13 -21.50 -5.70
C THR A 107 4.95 -22.22 -7.02
N LEU A 108 4.85 -21.40 -8.07
CA LEU A 108 4.78 -21.81 -9.46
C LEU A 108 6.13 -21.52 -10.13
N LYS A 109 6.66 -22.48 -10.88
CA LYS A 109 7.89 -22.30 -11.66
C LYS A 109 7.71 -22.64 -13.14
N ASP A 110 8.41 -21.89 -13.98
CA ASP A 110 8.51 -22.18 -15.41
C ASP A 110 9.54 -23.27 -15.72
N ASP A 111 9.58 -23.68 -16.99
CA ASP A 111 10.53 -24.65 -17.56
C ASP A 111 12.02 -24.29 -17.40
N ARG A 112 12.36 -23.07 -16.96
CA ARG A 112 13.73 -22.64 -16.64
C ARG A 112 14.00 -22.67 -15.13
N GLY A 113 13.07 -23.22 -14.35
CA GLY A 113 13.12 -23.24 -12.89
C GLY A 113 12.91 -21.86 -12.25
N ARG A 114 12.46 -20.86 -13.01
CA ARG A 114 12.24 -19.51 -12.46
C ARG A 114 10.91 -19.48 -11.71
N GLU A 115 10.93 -18.92 -10.52
CA GLU A 115 9.72 -18.58 -9.76
C GLU A 115 8.93 -17.53 -10.54
N ILE A 116 7.76 -17.94 -11.06
CA ILE A 116 6.84 -17.03 -11.77
C ILE A 116 5.78 -16.47 -10.84
N TYR A 117 5.40 -17.22 -9.80
CA TYR A 117 4.47 -16.78 -8.78
C TYR A 117 4.83 -17.41 -7.43
N ARG A 118 4.74 -16.63 -6.36
CA ARG A 118 4.85 -17.13 -4.99
C ARG A 118 3.93 -16.35 -4.07
N THR A 119 3.20 -17.08 -3.26
CA THR A 119 2.40 -16.51 -2.18
C THR A 119 2.58 -17.31 -0.90
N THR A 120 2.07 -16.76 0.19
CA THR A 120 2.01 -17.41 1.48
C THR A 120 0.57 -17.33 1.98
N LEU A 121 0.00 -18.47 2.34
CA LEU A 121 -1.28 -18.57 3.04
C LEU A 121 -0.95 -18.58 4.52
N ILE A 122 -1.52 -17.66 5.29
CA ILE A 122 -1.24 -17.54 6.74
C ILE A 122 -2.51 -17.49 7.58
N ASP A 123 -3.62 -17.84 6.95
CA ASP A 123 -4.98 -17.54 7.37
C ASP A 123 -5.90 -18.75 7.21
N LEU A 124 -5.31 -19.90 6.85
CA LEU A 124 -5.95 -21.20 6.97
C LEU A 124 -6.55 -21.37 8.38
N ARG A 125 -7.60 -22.19 8.49
CA ARG A 125 -8.36 -22.37 9.73
C ARG A 125 -8.63 -23.84 9.97
N HIS A 126 -8.54 -24.27 11.22
CA HIS A 126 -8.77 -25.67 11.59
C HIS A 126 -10.19 -26.09 11.23
N GLN A 127 -10.31 -27.22 10.54
CA GLN A 127 -11.56 -27.81 10.07
C GLN A 127 -12.39 -26.87 9.19
N ARG A 128 -11.73 -26.06 8.36
CA ARG A 128 -12.40 -25.17 7.41
C ARG A 128 -11.74 -25.21 6.04
N TRP A 129 -12.59 -25.06 5.03
CA TRP A 129 -12.17 -24.82 3.66
C TRP A 129 -11.81 -23.34 3.47
N SER A 130 -10.69 -23.10 2.80
CA SER A 130 -10.35 -21.84 2.15
C SER A 130 -10.40 -22.01 0.63
N HIS A 131 -10.81 -20.97 -0.08
CA HIS A 131 -10.74 -20.91 -1.53
C HIS A 131 -9.63 -19.94 -1.96
N GLU A 132 -8.56 -20.48 -2.53
CA GLU A 132 -7.41 -19.72 -2.97
C GLU A 132 -7.55 -19.34 -4.44
N CYS A 133 -7.44 -18.05 -4.76
CA CYS A 133 -7.53 -17.53 -6.13
C CYS A 133 -6.42 -16.49 -6.39
N PHE A 134 -5.48 -16.84 -7.25
CA PHE A 134 -4.27 -16.06 -7.50
C PHE A 134 -4.22 -15.54 -8.93
N CYS A 135 -4.02 -14.24 -9.10
CA CYS A 135 -3.91 -13.65 -10.43
C CYS A 135 -2.53 -13.89 -11.04
N ILE A 136 -2.51 -14.64 -12.14
CA ILE A 136 -1.33 -14.89 -12.98
C ILE A 136 -1.33 -14.08 -14.27
N ALA A 137 -2.38 -13.30 -14.51
CA ALA A 137 -2.54 -12.50 -15.72
C ALA A 137 -1.33 -11.59 -15.96
N GLY A 138 -0.64 -11.72 -17.10
CA GLY A 138 0.50 -10.86 -17.45
C GLY A 138 1.82 -11.21 -16.75
N ILE A 139 1.87 -12.29 -15.96
CA ILE A 139 3.12 -12.78 -15.35
C ILE A 139 3.98 -13.49 -16.42
N PRO A 140 5.25 -13.09 -16.59
CA PRO A 140 6.15 -13.77 -17.52
C PRO A 140 6.33 -15.26 -17.18
N GLY A 141 6.20 -16.14 -18.17
CA GLY A 141 6.43 -17.58 -18.01
C GLY A 141 5.20 -18.41 -17.62
N ALA A 142 4.03 -17.79 -17.41
CA ALA A 142 2.76 -18.50 -17.17
C ALA A 142 2.40 -19.50 -18.27
N ALA A 143 2.84 -19.27 -19.52
CA ALA A 143 2.62 -20.18 -20.65
C ALA A 143 3.42 -21.51 -20.58
N ARG A 144 4.29 -21.68 -19.59
CA ARG A 144 5.25 -22.80 -19.53
C ARG A 144 5.42 -23.31 -18.10
N LEU A 145 4.33 -23.43 -17.34
CA LEU A 145 4.35 -23.94 -15.97
C LEU A 145 4.85 -25.39 -15.96
N THR A 146 5.89 -25.69 -15.17
CA THR A 146 6.42 -27.06 -15.03
C THR A 146 6.43 -27.56 -13.61
N THR A 147 6.29 -26.66 -12.62
CA THR A 147 6.39 -27.08 -11.23
C THR A 147 5.43 -26.30 -10.33
N LEU A 148 4.70 -27.04 -9.49
CA LEU A 148 3.91 -26.54 -8.37
C LEU A 148 4.56 -27.03 -7.08
N HIS A 149 4.82 -26.11 -6.15
CA HIS A 149 5.43 -26.41 -4.86
C HIS A 149 4.54 -25.90 -3.73
N PHE A 150 4.24 -26.78 -2.78
CA PHE A 150 3.75 -26.43 -1.46
C PHE A 150 4.88 -26.66 -0.46
N TRP A 151 5.28 -25.64 0.29
CA TRP A 151 6.25 -25.82 1.38
C TRP A 151 5.76 -25.18 2.68
N PHE A 152 6.08 -25.86 3.77
CA PHE A 152 5.51 -25.66 5.09
C PHE A 152 6.59 -25.11 6.02
N SER A 153 6.21 -24.22 6.93
CA SER A 153 7.10 -23.72 7.97
C SER A 153 6.74 -24.38 9.30
N GLU A 154 7.65 -25.14 9.88
CA GLU A 154 7.38 -25.85 11.14
C GLU A 154 7.71 -25.04 12.39
N GLY A 155 8.23 -23.83 12.24
CA GLY A 155 8.84 -23.06 13.34
C GLY A 155 7.86 -22.60 14.43
N SER A 156 6.56 -22.79 14.21
CA SER A 156 5.48 -22.46 15.15
C SER A 156 4.83 -23.68 15.82
N TYR A 157 5.27 -24.90 15.49
CA TYR A 157 4.78 -26.15 16.06
C TYR A 157 5.78 -26.72 17.04
N ASP A 158 5.33 -27.58 17.94
CA ASP A 158 6.22 -28.37 18.78
C ASP A 158 6.46 -29.74 18.11
N HIS A 159 7.57 -30.36 18.48
CA HIS A 159 7.89 -31.72 18.05
C HIS A 159 6.74 -32.69 18.36
N GLY A 160 6.35 -33.50 17.37
CA GLY A 160 5.27 -34.48 17.45
C GLY A 160 3.88 -33.94 17.08
N ASP A 161 3.76 -32.67 16.70
CA ASP A 161 2.50 -32.14 16.19
C ASP A 161 2.15 -32.72 14.82
N VAL A 162 0.85 -32.99 14.63
CA VAL A 162 0.31 -33.44 13.35
C VAL A 162 -0.44 -32.31 12.64
N ILE A 163 -0.19 -32.19 11.34
CA ILE A 163 -0.81 -31.24 10.44
C ILE A 163 -1.27 -31.99 9.18
N ASP A 164 -2.54 -31.80 8.83
CA ASP A 164 -3.13 -32.38 7.63
C ASP A 164 -3.62 -31.25 6.72
N VAL A 165 -3.22 -31.29 5.46
CA VAL A 165 -3.63 -30.32 4.44
C VAL A 165 -4.19 -31.04 3.23
N TYR A 166 -5.42 -30.72 2.89
CA TYR A 166 -6.13 -31.31 1.76
C TYR A 166 -6.27 -30.25 0.67
N ILE A 167 -5.78 -30.55 -0.53
CA ILE A 167 -5.80 -29.64 -1.67
C ILE A 167 -6.67 -30.24 -2.75
N ASP A 168 -7.69 -29.49 -3.16
CA ASP A 168 -8.64 -29.92 -4.19
C ASP A 168 -8.67 -28.93 -5.37
N SER A 169 -8.92 -29.47 -6.56
CA SER A 169 -9.39 -28.73 -7.73
C SER A 169 -8.43 -27.65 -8.22
N PHE A 170 -7.14 -27.98 -8.34
CA PHE A 170 -6.11 -27.06 -8.82
C PHE A 170 -6.30 -26.77 -10.31
N ARG A 171 -6.79 -25.57 -10.61
CA ARG A 171 -7.28 -25.17 -11.93
C ARG A 171 -6.83 -23.77 -12.31
N ALA A 172 -6.81 -23.47 -13.60
CA ALA A 172 -6.66 -22.13 -14.11
C ALA A 172 -8.00 -21.62 -14.65
N THR A 173 -8.39 -20.39 -14.34
CA THR A 173 -9.69 -19.81 -14.72
C THR A 173 -9.56 -18.49 -15.45
N LYS A 174 -10.53 -18.20 -16.33
CA LYS A 174 -10.61 -16.91 -17.01
C LYS A 174 -11.28 -15.87 -16.11
N ALA A 175 -10.84 -14.62 -16.24
CA ALA A 175 -11.53 -13.53 -15.57
C ALA A 175 -12.97 -13.38 -16.11
N PRO A 176 -13.93 -12.98 -15.27
CA PRO A 176 -15.27 -12.66 -15.74
C PRO A 176 -15.23 -11.62 -16.88
N PRO A 177 -16.22 -11.64 -17.81
CA PRO A 177 -16.37 -10.58 -18.80
C PRO A 177 -16.36 -9.21 -18.13
N ARG A 178 -15.59 -8.27 -18.68
CA ARG A 178 -15.42 -6.92 -18.12
C ARG A 178 -16.04 -5.87 -19.02
N PRO A 179 -16.65 -4.81 -18.46
CA PRO A 179 -17.05 -3.66 -19.25
C PRO A 179 -15.79 -3.03 -19.88
N LYS A 180 -15.85 -2.76 -21.18
CA LYS A 180 -14.75 -2.09 -21.88
C LYS A 180 -14.78 -0.61 -21.51
N LEU A 181 -13.67 -0.11 -20.96
CA LEU A 181 -13.52 1.32 -20.68
C LEU A 181 -13.65 2.12 -21.99
N PRO A 182 -14.40 3.24 -21.99
CA PRO A 182 -14.51 4.09 -23.17
C PRO A 182 -13.14 4.57 -23.64
N ASP A 183 -12.99 4.73 -24.95
CA ASP A 183 -11.85 5.43 -25.52
C ASP A 183 -12.14 6.93 -25.55
N PHE A 184 -11.46 7.68 -24.69
CA PHE A 184 -11.61 9.14 -24.62
C PHE A 184 -10.66 9.89 -25.58
N GLY A 185 -9.92 9.18 -26.45
CA GLY A 185 -8.93 9.78 -27.34
C GLY A 185 -7.77 10.43 -26.59
N LEU A 186 -7.40 9.88 -25.42
CA LEU A 186 -6.31 10.39 -24.62
C LEU A 186 -4.98 10.21 -25.38
N PRO A 187 -4.10 11.23 -25.41
CA PRO A 187 -2.78 11.06 -26.00
C PRO A 187 -1.98 10.01 -25.19
N PRO A 188 -1.03 9.31 -25.84
CA PRO A 188 -0.12 8.41 -25.13
C PRO A 188 0.57 9.13 -23.97
N ALA A 189 0.64 8.48 -22.81
CA ALA A 189 1.37 9.03 -21.65
C ALA A 189 2.89 9.01 -21.87
N ARG A 190 3.35 8.11 -22.74
CA ARG A 190 4.74 7.89 -23.09
C ARG A 190 5.00 8.30 -24.54
N GLY A 191 5.98 9.17 -24.77
CA GLY A 191 6.28 9.63 -26.13
C GLY A 191 7.38 10.69 -26.23
N LEU A 192 7.96 10.82 -27.42
CA LEU A 192 9.06 11.71 -27.77
C LEU A 192 8.56 13.15 -27.97
N LEU A 193 9.18 14.10 -27.26
CA LEU A 193 8.89 15.54 -27.35
C LEU A 193 9.90 16.25 -28.25
N ILE A 194 11.19 16.02 -27.99
CA ILE A 194 12.31 16.68 -28.69
C ILE A 194 13.30 15.62 -29.17
N SER A 195 13.75 15.76 -30.41
CA SER A 195 14.87 14.99 -30.96
C SER A 195 15.82 15.92 -31.67
N SER A 196 17.05 16.01 -31.16
CA SER A 196 18.12 16.82 -31.73
C SER A 196 19.38 15.96 -31.94
N PRO A 197 20.43 16.50 -32.58
CA PRO A 197 21.73 15.83 -32.63
C PRO A 197 22.34 15.60 -31.23
N SER A 198 22.15 16.52 -30.28
CA SER A 198 22.79 16.49 -28.96
C SER A 198 22.03 15.67 -27.92
N LEU A 199 20.69 15.66 -27.96
CA LEU A 199 19.86 14.96 -26.99
C LEU A 199 18.46 14.60 -27.52
N LYS A 200 17.77 13.73 -26.80
CA LYS A 200 16.32 13.53 -26.88
C LYS A 200 15.65 13.91 -25.55
N ILE A 201 14.44 14.46 -25.63
CA ILE A 201 13.55 14.66 -24.48
C ILE A 201 12.24 13.93 -24.75
N TRP A 202 11.78 13.14 -23.80
CA TRP A 202 10.57 12.32 -23.94
C TRP A 202 9.82 12.23 -22.61
N LEU A 203 8.54 11.87 -22.66
CA LEU A 203 7.73 11.56 -21.48
C LEU A 203 7.72 10.06 -21.27
N ALA A 204 7.98 9.66 -20.03
CA ALA A 204 7.69 8.33 -19.51
C ALA A 204 6.32 8.33 -18.84
N GLU A 205 5.77 7.14 -18.60
CA GLU A 205 4.60 7.06 -17.73
C GLU A 205 4.99 7.50 -16.30
N PRO A 206 4.13 8.23 -15.57
CA PRO A 206 4.40 8.61 -14.17
C PRO A 206 4.62 7.42 -13.23
N VAL A 207 4.15 6.22 -13.61
CA VAL A 207 4.36 4.98 -12.85
C VAL A 207 5.59 4.18 -13.31
N GLU A 208 6.30 4.63 -14.35
CA GLU A 208 7.46 3.94 -14.91
C GLU A 208 8.72 4.22 -14.06
N LYS A 209 9.44 3.16 -13.67
CA LYS A 209 10.76 3.28 -13.04
C LYS A 209 11.83 3.34 -14.13
N VAL A 210 12.07 4.54 -14.67
CA VAL A 210 12.98 4.74 -15.82
C VAL A 210 14.43 4.37 -15.46
N LEU A 211 14.98 3.35 -16.11
CA LEU A 211 16.37 2.94 -15.97
C LEU A 211 17.28 3.76 -16.88
N ARG A 212 18.60 3.71 -16.61
CA ARG A 212 19.62 4.47 -17.37
C ARG A 212 19.60 4.20 -18.87
N ASN A 213 19.18 3.01 -19.27
CA ASN A 213 19.12 2.52 -20.64
C ASN A 213 17.69 2.24 -21.15
N THR A 214 16.65 2.66 -20.42
CA THR A 214 15.26 2.54 -20.89
C THR A 214 15.13 3.10 -22.31
N PRO A 215 14.56 2.33 -23.28
CA PRO A 215 14.46 2.78 -24.67
C PRO A 215 13.64 4.06 -24.80
N VAL A 216 14.03 4.92 -25.75
CA VAL A 216 13.25 6.12 -26.09
C VAL A 216 12.00 5.70 -26.89
N PRO A 217 10.80 6.21 -26.57
CA PRO A 217 9.58 5.87 -27.30
C PRO A 217 9.56 6.41 -28.73
N GLY A 218 8.84 5.69 -29.61
CA GLY A 218 8.65 6.09 -31.01
C GLY A 218 7.50 7.09 -31.25
N ALA A 219 6.43 7.03 -30.44
CA ALA A 219 5.29 7.93 -30.56
C ALA A 219 5.71 9.38 -30.31
N ARG A 220 5.26 10.34 -31.14
CA ARG A 220 5.57 11.77 -30.97
C ARG A 220 4.47 12.50 -30.21
N LEU A 221 4.88 13.38 -29.31
CA LEU A 221 4.00 14.24 -28.52
C LEU A 221 4.30 15.71 -28.80
N ARG A 222 3.30 16.58 -28.62
CA ARG A 222 3.42 18.03 -28.85
C ARG A 222 3.78 18.82 -27.60
N GLY A 223 3.70 18.20 -26.43
CA GLY A 223 3.90 18.87 -25.14
C GLY A 223 3.52 17.95 -23.98
N ILE A 224 3.66 18.48 -22.77
CA ILE A 224 3.18 17.84 -21.54
C ILE A 224 1.69 18.15 -21.39
N MET A 225 0.85 17.11 -21.39
CA MET A 225 -0.60 17.24 -21.28
C MET A 225 -1.10 16.55 -20.02
N LEU A 226 -1.68 17.32 -19.12
CA LEU A 226 -2.13 16.88 -17.81
C LEU A 226 -3.63 17.18 -17.62
N SER A 227 -4.26 16.49 -16.68
CA SER A 227 -5.62 16.80 -16.23
C SER A 227 -5.86 16.42 -14.77
N GLY A 228 -6.54 17.30 -14.04
CA GLY A 228 -6.78 17.11 -12.61
C GLY A 228 -7.88 17.98 -12.03
N ALA A 229 -8.34 17.62 -10.84
CA ALA A 229 -9.31 18.35 -10.05
C ALA A 229 -8.65 19.50 -9.27
N ARG A 230 -9.46 20.42 -8.78
CA ARG A 230 -8.95 21.45 -7.86
C ARG A 230 -8.50 20.81 -6.56
N ASN A 231 -7.43 21.37 -5.99
CA ASN A 231 -6.73 20.84 -4.82
C ASN A 231 -6.08 19.47 -5.05
N GLU A 232 -5.65 19.14 -6.28
CA GLU A 232 -4.93 17.92 -6.61
C GLU A 232 -3.47 18.21 -7.02
N TYR A 233 -2.58 17.24 -6.80
CA TYR A 233 -1.26 17.22 -7.43
C TYR A 233 -1.25 16.29 -8.66
N VAL A 234 -0.78 16.78 -9.80
CA VAL A 234 -0.71 15.98 -11.03
C VAL A 234 0.75 15.77 -11.44
N GLY A 235 1.17 14.51 -11.37
CA GLY A 235 2.54 14.08 -11.68
C GLY A 235 2.81 13.84 -13.18
N ALA A 236 4.03 14.17 -13.62
CA ALA A 236 4.56 13.81 -14.93
C ALA A 236 6.05 13.43 -14.82
N GLN A 237 6.54 12.58 -15.72
CA GLN A 237 7.94 12.18 -15.74
C GLN A 237 8.58 12.50 -17.09
N LEU A 238 9.41 13.56 -17.11
CA LEU A 238 10.21 13.95 -18.26
C LEU A 238 11.54 13.22 -18.22
N VAL A 239 12.04 12.75 -19.35
CA VAL A 239 13.34 12.09 -19.44
C VAL A 239 14.20 12.81 -20.45
N LEU A 240 15.39 13.24 -20.00
CA LEU A 240 16.44 13.77 -20.84
C LEU A 240 17.45 12.65 -21.13
N THR A 241 17.70 12.40 -22.42
CA THR A 241 18.65 11.37 -22.88
C THR A 241 19.69 12.02 -23.78
N PRO A 242 20.91 12.32 -23.30
CA PRO A 242 21.99 12.81 -24.15
C PRO A 242 22.35 11.79 -25.22
N ARG A 243 22.71 12.28 -26.41
CA ARG A 243 23.18 11.48 -27.56
C ARG A 243 24.67 11.61 -27.82
N VAL A 244 25.32 12.52 -27.11
CA VAL A 244 26.76 12.79 -27.18
C VAL A 244 27.46 12.15 -25.98
N GLU A 245 28.67 11.66 -26.18
CA GLU A 245 29.42 10.87 -25.21
C GLU A 245 29.69 11.63 -23.90
N ARG A 246 30.03 12.93 -24.00
CA ARG A 246 30.25 13.82 -22.84
C ARG A 246 28.95 14.38 -22.24
N GLY A 247 27.79 13.95 -22.73
CA GLY A 247 26.51 14.47 -22.28
C GLY A 247 26.26 15.95 -22.62
N VAL A 248 25.33 16.59 -21.91
CA VAL A 248 24.86 17.96 -22.20
C VAL A 248 25.18 18.98 -21.10
N GLY A 249 26.10 18.62 -20.19
CA GLY A 249 26.55 19.48 -19.10
C GLY A 249 25.47 19.75 -18.06
N ILE A 250 25.45 20.98 -17.53
CA ILE A 250 24.51 21.40 -16.49
C ILE A 250 23.13 21.67 -17.09
N VAL A 251 22.13 20.99 -16.52
CA VAL A 251 20.72 21.11 -16.88
C VAL A 251 19.98 21.97 -15.86
N ARG A 252 19.17 22.92 -16.34
CA ARG A 252 18.26 23.74 -15.52
C ARG A 252 16.86 23.76 -16.14
N LEU A 253 15.83 23.70 -15.30
CA LEU A 253 14.44 23.75 -15.72
C LEU A 253 13.77 25.02 -15.20
N ARG A 254 12.94 25.64 -16.05
CA ARG A 254 12.11 26.80 -15.67
C ARG A 254 10.73 26.68 -16.30
N PHE A 255 9.69 26.73 -15.47
CA PHE A 255 8.31 26.80 -15.92
C PHE A 255 7.85 28.26 -16.01
N THR A 256 7.00 28.55 -16.99
CA THR A 256 6.21 29.78 -16.98
C THR A 256 4.97 29.61 -16.11
N ASP A 257 4.35 30.73 -15.74
CA ASP A 257 2.96 30.71 -15.31
C ASP A 257 2.09 30.03 -16.38
N LEU A 258 1.06 29.31 -15.93
CA LEU A 258 0.06 28.72 -16.80
C LEU A 258 -1.15 29.67 -16.86
N ARG A 259 -1.50 30.12 -18.07
CA ARG A 259 -2.61 31.05 -18.31
C ARG A 259 -3.84 30.29 -18.76
N GLY A 260 -4.97 30.54 -18.12
CA GLY A 260 -6.23 29.84 -18.34
C GLY A 260 -7.39 30.77 -18.70
N PRO A 261 -8.64 30.29 -18.56
CA PRO A 261 -9.83 31.02 -18.95
C PRO A 261 -9.96 32.36 -18.22
N SER A 262 -10.50 33.37 -18.92
CA SER A 262 -10.80 34.69 -18.35
C SER A 262 -9.62 35.35 -17.62
N GLY A 263 -8.38 35.10 -18.07
CA GLY A 263 -7.17 35.66 -17.47
C GLY A 263 -6.73 34.98 -16.18
N ALA A 264 -7.35 33.85 -15.78
CA ALA A 264 -6.92 33.09 -14.60
C ALA A 264 -5.49 32.56 -14.77
N VAL A 265 -4.74 32.48 -13.67
CA VAL A 265 -3.34 32.05 -13.67
C VAL A 265 -3.09 30.99 -12.61
N ILE A 266 -2.43 29.91 -13.00
CA ILE A 266 -1.75 29.02 -12.05
C ILE A 266 -0.27 29.40 -12.09
N ARG A 267 0.24 29.94 -10.98
CA ARG A 267 1.62 30.44 -10.90
C ARG A 267 2.62 29.30 -11.03
N ALA A 268 3.78 29.57 -11.63
CA ALA A 268 4.88 28.61 -11.77
C ALA A 268 5.33 28.00 -10.43
N ASP A 269 5.16 28.72 -9.31
CA ASP A 269 5.47 28.25 -7.95
C ASP A 269 4.63 27.02 -7.53
N ASN A 270 3.50 26.77 -8.19
CA ASN A 270 2.72 25.55 -8.01
C ASN A 270 3.28 24.34 -8.76
N ILE A 271 4.36 24.52 -9.53
CA ILE A 271 5.01 23.46 -10.30
C ILE A 271 6.36 23.17 -9.65
N TRP A 272 6.42 22.04 -8.95
CA TRP A 272 7.64 21.53 -8.38
C TRP A 272 8.28 20.50 -9.31
N TRP A 273 9.60 20.40 -9.31
CA TRP A 273 10.30 19.36 -10.07
C TRP A 273 11.54 18.87 -9.32
N SER A 274 11.99 17.67 -9.67
CA SER A 274 13.22 17.09 -9.14
C SER A 274 13.82 16.14 -10.16
N GLN A 275 15.14 16.21 -10.36
CA GLN A 275 15.85 15.08 -10.96
C GLN A 275 15.60 13.83 -10.10
N VAL A 276 15.28 12.71 -10.73
CA VAL A 276 15.15 11.42 -10.05
C VAL A 276 16.53 10.82 -9.87
N ILE A 277 16.94 10.61 -8.62
CA ILE A 277 18.24 10.04 -8.29
C ILE A 277 18.15 8.52 -8.14
N TYR A 278 19.18 7.85 -8.65
CA TYR A 278 19.33 6.40 -8.60
C TYR A 278 20.00 5.98 -7.31
N VAL A 279 19.40 5.02 -6.63
CA VAL A 279 19.80 4.50 -5.33
C VAL A 279 20.44 3.13 -5.53
N PRO A 280 21.59 2.82 -4.91
CA PRO A 280 22.36 1.60 -5.15
C PRO A 280 21.75 0.37 -4.46
N ALA A 281 20.49 0.06 -4.78
CA ALA A 281 19.76 -1.08 -4.26
C ALA A 281 20.29 -2.38 -4.88
N ARG A 282 20.63 -3.37 -4.05
CA ARG A 282 21.27 -4.63 -4.49
C ARG A 282 20.41 -5.46 -5.45
N GLU A 283 19.09 -5.33 -5.34
CA GLU A 283 18.13 -6.00 -6.21
C GLU A 283 17.90 -5.29 -7.55
N GLY A 284 18.56 -4.15 -7.78
CA GLY A 284 18.53 -3.40 -9.02
C GLY A 284 19.74 -3.63 -9.92
N PRO A 285 19.83 -2.91 -11.04
CA PRO A 285 21.02 -2.92 -11.87
C PRO A 285 22.20 -2.21 -11.17
N PRO A 286 23.45 -2.41 -11.63
CA PRO A 286 24.63 -1.77 -11.02
C PRO A 286 24.56 -0.24 -10.93
N GLU A 287 23.84 0.41 -11.83
CA GLU A 287 23.65 1.87 -11.86
C GLU A 287 22.60 2.37 -10.84
N GLY A 288 21.94 1.45 -10.14
CA GLY A 288 20.92 1.72 -9.12
C GLY A 288 19.48 1.77 -9.65
N LEU A 289 18.53 1.97 -8.73
CA LEU A 289 17.10 2.12 -9.03
C LEU A 289 16.62 3.56 -8.79
N PRO A 290 15.76 4.12 -9.66
CA PRO A 290 15.25 5.49 -9.50
C PRO A 290 14.29 5.60 -8.30
N ASP A 291 14.61 6.47 -7.34
CA ASP A 291 13.70 6.72 -6.21
C ASP A 291 13.79 8.12 -5.59
N ALA A 292 14.97 8.65 -5.26
CA ALA A 292 15.02 9.87 -4.45
C ALA A 292 14.72 11.14 -5.26
N LEU A 293 13.98 12.08 -4.66
CA LEU A 293 13.59 13.35 -5.28
C LEU A 293 14.11 14.57 -4.47
N PRO A 294 15.39 14.95 -4.61
CA PRO A 294 16.02 16.04 -3.83
C PRO A 294 15.50 17.46 -4.11
N GLY A 295 14.56 17.61 -5.04
CA GLY A 295 13.95 18.90 -5.39
C GLY A 295 14.65 19.63 -6.52
N PRO A 296 14.23 20.88 -6.77
CA PRO A 296 14.61 21.62 -7.96
C PRO A 296 16.04 22.15 -7.81
N LYS A 297 17.01 21.29 -8.10
CA LYS A 297 18.43 21.60 -8.16
C LYS A 297 18.92 21.36 -9.59
N SER A 298 19.74 22.27 -10.10
CA SER A 298 20.46 22.02 -11.35
C SER A 298 21.32 20.77 -11.21
N PHE A 299 21.42 19.98 -12.26
CA PHE A 299 22.16 18.73 -12.23
C PHE A 299 23.00 18.54 -13.47
N SER A 300 24.04 17.71 -13.36
CA SER A 300 24.92 17.39 -14.48
C SER A 300 24.41 16.17 -15.24
N ALA A 301 24.36 16.29 -16.57
CA ALA A 301 23.95 15.24 -17.49
C ALA A 301 25.09 14.85 -18.43
N ASP A 302 26.22 14.40 -17.86
CA ASP A 302 27.51 14.25 -18.56
C ASP A 302 27.74 12.88 -19.20
N ARG A 303 26.71 12.04 -19.31
CA ARG A 303 26.79 10.72 -19.92
C ARG A 303 25.61 10.50 -20.86
N PRO A 304 25.70 9.59 -21.84
CA PRO A 304 24.58 9.17 -22.67
C PRO A 304 23.62 8.24 -21.91
N TRP A 305 23.13 8.72 -20.78
CA TRP A 305 22.21 8.03 -19.87
C TRP A 305 20.84 8.70 -19.89
N ASN A 306 19.82 7.99 -19.44
CA ASN A 306 18.57 8.63 -19.05
C ASN A 306 18.75 9.40 -17.73
N TYR A 307 18.23 10.63 -17.74
CA TYR A 307 18.08 11.51 -16.59
C TYR A 307 16.58 11.80 -16.43
N PRO A 308 15.86 11.00 -15.64
CA PRO A 308 14.45 11.24 -15.37
C PRO A 308 14.30 12.45 -14.45
N ILE A 309 13.23 13.20 -14.67
CA ILE A 309 12.85 14.39 -13.94
C ILE A 309 11.38 14.25 -13.60
N TRP A 310 11.09 14.17 -12.31
CA TRP A 310 9.73 14.22 -11.80
C TRP A 310 9.23 15.66 -11.83
N ILE A 311 8.00 15.85 -12.31
CA ILE A 311 7.28 17.13 -12.33
C ILE A 311 6.00 16.92 -11.55
N ASP A 312 5.69 17.86 -10.69
CA ASP A 312 4.57 17.80 -9.77
C ASP A 312 3.82 19.15 -9.78
N LEU A 313 2.64 19.17 -10.40
CA LEU A 313 1.82 20.38 -10.55
C LEU A 313 0.68 20.36 -9.54
N TYR A 314 0.67 21.29 -8.61
CA TYR A 314 -0.47 21.52 -7.72
C TYR A 314 -1.53 22.40 -8.39
N ILE A 315 -2.78 21.97 -8.39
CA ILE A 315 -3.92 22.77 -8.85
C ILE A 315 -4.54 23.44 -7.61
N PRO A 316 -4.47 24.78 -7.48
CA PRO A 316 -5.08 25.48 -6.35
C PRO A 316 -6.57 25.17 -6.19
N SER A 317 -7.07 25.16 -4.95
CA SER A 317 -8.48 24.87 -4.63
C SER A 317 -9.47 25.85 -5.27
N ASP A 318 -9.02 27.07 -5.55
CA ASP A 318 -9.77 28.19 -6.14
C ASP A 318 -9.53 28.37 -7.65
N ALA A 319 -8.70 27.52 -8.27
CA ALA A 319 -8.44 27.57 -9.71
C ALA A 319 -9.74 27.51 -10.51
N LYS A 320 -9.82 28.25 -11.62
CA LYS A 320 -11.01 28.23 -12.47
C LYS A 320 -11.01 26.97 -13.34
N PRO A 321 -12.14 26.26 -13.48
CA PRO A 321 -12.19 25.11 -14.38
C PRO A 321 -11.90 25.52 -15.83
N GLY A 322 -11.19 24.67 -16.57
CA GLY A 322 -10.84 24.91 -17.97
C GLY A 322 -9.39 24.55 -18.30
N VAL A 323 -8.92 25.02 -19.46
CA VAL A 323 -7.58 24.67 -19.98
C VAL A 323 -6.62 25.81 -19.70
N TYR A 324 -5.47 25.49 -19.09
CA TYR A 324 -4.37 26.41 -18.90
C TYR A 324 -3.17 25.98 -19.75
N THR A 325 -2.45 26.96 -20.28
CA THR A 325 -1.27 26.74 -21.13
C THR A 325 -0.07 27.55 -20.65
N GLY A 326 1.11 26.98 -20.83
CA GLY A 326 2.40 27.60 -20.56
C GLY A 326 3.51 26.77 -21.17
N SER A 327 4.73 26.92 -20.65
CA SER A 327 5.88 26.18 -21.18
C SER A 327 6.92 25.84 -20.12
N LEU A 328 7.71 24.82 -20.42
CA LEU A 328 8.91 24.41 -19.72
C LEU A 328 10.13 24.72 -20.59
N ALA A 329 11.04 25.55 -20.10
CA ALA A 329 12.37 25.73 -20.66
C ALA A 329 13.35 24.74 -20.01
N VAL A 330 14.08 23.99 -20.84
CA VAL A 330 15.19 23.10 -20.45
C VAL A 330 16.47 23.71 -20.99
N ASP A 331 17.26 24.32 -20.10
CA ASP A 331 18.56 24.92 -20.40
C ASP A 331 19.66 23.89 -20.19
N CYS A 332 20.43 23.56 -21.23
CA CYS A 332 21.61 22.70 -21.16
C CYS A 332 22.86 23.53 -21.49
N SER A 333 23.89 23.48 -20.63
CA SER A 333 25.07 24.35 -20.80
C SER A 333 25.86 24.10 -22.09
N THR A 334 25.77 22.91 -22.69
CA THR A 334 26.47 22.58 -23.95
C THR A 334 25.54 22.28 -25.14
N ALA A 335 24.22 22.16 -24.91
CA ALA A 335 23.25 21.79 -25.93
C ALA A 335 22.19 22.87 -26.24
N GLY A 336 22.25 24.02 -25.56
CA GLY A 336 21.32 25.13 -25.75
C GLY A 336 20.02 24.99 -24.95
N ARG A 337 19.01 25.77 -25.34
CA ARG A 337 17.69 25.81 -24.69
C ARG A 337 16.65 25.09 -25.54
N PHE A 338 15.85 24.25 -24.88
CA PHE A 338 14.66 23.61 -25.46
C PHE A 338 13.40 24.12 -24.76
N THR A 339 12.33 24.36 -25.51
CA THR A 339 11.04 24.80 -24.96
C THR A 339 9.97 23.76 -25.24
N ILE A 340 9.27 23.33 -24.20
CA ILE A 340 8.25 22.27 -24.25
C ILE A 340 6.92 22.89 -23.82
N PRO A 341 5.86 22.85 -24.66
CA PRO A 341 4.53 23.29 -24.26
C PRO A 341 3.99 22.47 -23.08
N VAL A 342 3.33 23.14 -22.14
CA VAL A 342 2.65 22.52 -20.99
C VAL A 342 1.17 22.90 -21.05
N THR A 343 0.28 21.92 -20.90
CA THR A 343 -1.17 22.10 -20.87
C THR A 343 -1.75 21.32 -19.70
N ILE A 344 -2.58 21.98 -18.89
CA ILE A 344 -3.35 21.35 -17.80
C ILE A 344 -4.83 21.64 -18.00
N ARG A 345 -5.65 20.58 -18.01
CA ARG A 345 -7.12 20.70 -17.88
C ARG A 345 -7.50 20.62 -16.41
N VAL A 346 -8.12 21.67 -15.90
CA VAL A 346 -8.71 21.72 -14.56
C VAL A 346 -10.18 21.34 -14.65
N TYR A 347 -10.57 20.27 -13.97
CA TYR A 347 -11.97 19.83 -13.86
C TYR A 347 -12.81 20.78 -13.00
N ASP A 348 -14.13 20.74 -13.12
CA ASP A 348 -15.04 21.66 -12.41
C ASP A 348 -15.43 21.19 -11.00
N PHE A 349 -14.85 20.09 -10.52
CA PHE A 349 -14.94 19.64 -9.13
C PHE A 349 -13.60 19.80 -8.37
N SER A 350 -13.61 19.50 -7.07
CA SER A 350 -12.43 19.55 -6.21
C SER A 350 -12.36 18.28 -5.37
N ILE A 351 -11.14 17.83 -5.08
CA ILE A 351 -10.90 16.77 -4.09
C ILE A 351 -10.60 17.40 -2.71
N PRO A 352 -10.96 16.74 -1.61
CA PRO A 352 -10.82 17.32 -0.28
C PRO A 352 -9.36 17.43 0.17
N LYS A 353 -9.09 18.37 1.07
CA LYS A 353 -7.75 18.54 1.66
C LYS A 353 -7.40 17.39 2.62
N ARG A 354 -8.38 16.95 3.41
CA ARG A 354 -8.33 15.74 4.24
C ARG A 354 -8.85 14.55 3.44
N GLN A 355 -8.13 13.44 3.49
CA GLN A 355 -8.49 12.26 2.70
C GLN A 355 -9.70 11.54 3.27
N SER A 356 -10.50 10.98 2.37
CA SER A 356 -11.64 10.11 2.67
C SER A 356 -11.18 8.76 3.21
N VAL A 357 -9.98 8.30 2.81
CA VAL A 357 -9.35 7.09 3.33
C VAL A 357 -8.08 7.43 4.13
N PRO A 358 -7.92 6.93 5.37
CA PRO A 358 -6.67 7.01 6.11
C PRO A 358 -5.48 6.49 5.31
N PHE A 359 -4.48 7.36 5.14
CA PHE A 359 -3.14 6.99 4.67
C PHE A 359 -2.12 7.54 5.66
N VAL A 360 -1.55 6.66 6.49
CA VAL A 360 -0.91 7.06 7.74
C VAL A 360 0.47 6.42 7.97
N THR A 361 1.28 7.06 8.82
CA THR A 361 2.59 6.52 9.24
C THR A 361 3.05 6.99 10.61
N HIS A 362 4.13 6.39 11.12
CA HIS A 362 4.96 6.96 12.17
C HIS A 362 6.23 7.60 11.63
N VAL A 363 6.68 8.63 12.36
CA VAL A 363 7.96 9.30 12.14
C VAL A 363 8.83 9.08 13.36
N TYR A 364 10.04 8.57 13.13
CA TYR A 364 11.04 8.27 14.15
C TYR A 364 11.94 9.48 14.41
N GLY A 365 12.32 9.65 15.68
CA GLY A 365 13.30 10.65 16.10
C GLY A 365 14.76 10.20 15.93
N PRO A 366 15.70 11.09 16.30
CA PRO A 366 17.14 10.91 16.06
C PRO A 366 17.77 9.72 16.80
N TRP A 367 17.13 9.19 17.84
CA TRP A 367 17.65 8.08 18.65
C TRP A 367 17.75 6.75 17.88
N GLY A 368 17.07 6.64 16.74
CA GLY A 368 17.16 5.47 15.86
C GLY A 368 18.03 5.68 14.62
N TRP A 369 18.65 6.86 14.45
CA TRP A 369 19.44 7.17 13.27
C TRP A 369 20.88 6.65 13.40
N SER A 370 21.50 6.31 12.28
CA SER A 370 22.94 6.03 12.25
C SER A 370 23.75 7.26 12.66
N GLU A 371 24.98 7.03 13.11
CA GLU A 371 25.88 8.11 13.52
C GLU A 371 26.15 9.11 12.39
N GLU A 372 26.30 8.63 11.15
CA GLU A 372 26.48 9.50 9.97
C GLU A 372 25.29 10.46 9.79
N ILE A 373 24.06 9.94 9.89
CA ILE A 373 22.86 10.77 9.77
C ILE A 373 22.75 11.74 10.95
N ARG A 374 23.05 11.30 12.18
CA ARG A 374 23.07 12.19 13.35
C ARG A 374 24.04 13.37 13.16
N ARG A 375 25.21 13.15 12.55
CA ARG A 375 26.16 14.24 12.25
C ARG A 375 25.62 15.27 11.26
N TRP A 376 24.76 14.88 10.32
CA TRP A 376 24.15 15.83 9.35
C TRP A 376 23.09 16.72 9.99
N PHE A 377 22.28 16.17 10.91
CA PHE A 377 21.18 16.91 11.55
C PHE A 377 21.56 17.56 12.88
N GLY A 378 22.69 17.16 13.46
CA GLY A 378 23.12 17.52 14.80
C GLY A 378 22.38 16.73 15.89
N ASP A 379 22.90 16.83 17.12
CA ASP A 379 22.20 16.33 18.29
C ASP A 379 20.95 17.16 18.57
N MET A 380 19.89 16.48 18.99
CA MET A 380 18.57 17.08 19.12
C MET A 380 17.87 16.53 20.36
N SER A 381 17.39 17.45 21.20
CA SER A 381 16.56 17.08 22.35
C SER A 381 15.21 16.52 21.89
N TYR A 382 14.49 15.83 22.77
CA TYR A 382 13.14 15.36 22.47
C TYR A 382 12.22 16.52 22.07
N TRP A 383 12.34 17.67 22.74
CA TRP A 383 11.52 18.83 22.46
C TRP A 383 11.91 19.55 21.18
N ASP A 384 13.20 19.65 20.84
CA ASP A 384 13.59 20.19 19.52
C ASP A 384 13.06 19.31 18.38
N TYR A 385 13.07 17.99 18.58
CA TYR A 385 12.45 17.05 17.65
C TYR A 385 10.96 17.31 17.50
N VAL A 386 10.22 17.36 18.60
CA VAL A 386 8.76 17.54 18.61
C VAL A 386 8.33 18.91 18.09
N LEU A 387 9.02 19.98 18.48
CA LEU A 387 8.60 21.36 18.26
C LEU A 387 9.16 21.99 16.98
N LYS A 388 10.35 21.55 16.51
CA LYS A 388 11.05 22.20 15.40
C LYS A 388 11.22 21.30 14.17
N TRP A 389 11.61 20.04 14.38
CA TRP A 389 11.91 19.13 13.27
C TRP A 389 10.68 18.40 12.74
N ARG A 390 9.94 17.71 13.62
CA ARG A 390 8.76 16.91 13.27
C ARG A 390 7.67 17.69 12.53
N PRO A 391 7.36 18.97 12.88
CA PRO A 391 6.34 19.72 12.16
C PRO A 391 6.70 19.96 10.68
N LYS A 392 8.00 20.08 10.35
CA LYS A 392 8.47 20.23 8.96
C LYS A 392 8.26 18.93 8.17
N ILE A 393 8.48 17.79 8.82
CA ILE A 393 8.24 16.48 8.21
C ILE A 393 6.75 16.24 7.99
N PHE A 394 5.89 16.57 8.96
CA PHE A 394 4.45 16.41 8.78
C PHE A 394 3.89 17.35 7.71
N ALA A 395 4.43 18.57 7.59
CA ALA A 395 4.11 19.46 6.48
C ALA A 395 4.53 18.89 5.11
N LEU A 396 5.70 18.25 5.03
CA LEU A 396 6.11 17.52 3.83
C LEU A 396 5.14 16.38 3.52
N LEU A 397 4.80 15.54 4.49
CA LEU A 397 3.90 14.39 4.32
C LEU A 397 2.47 14.81 3.94
N ALA A 398 1.97 15.94 4.46
CA ALA A 398 0.65 16.47 4.12
C ALA A 398 0.52 16.80 2.61
N ARG A 399 1.60 17.28 1.97
CA ARG A 399 1.65 17.47 0.50
C ARG A 399 1.51 16.16 -0.27
N TYR A 400 1.84 15.04 0.36
CA TYR A 400 1.70 13.69 -0.17
C TYR A 400 0.47 12.95 0.36
N ARG A 401 -0.53 13.69 0.89
CA ARG A 401 -1.81 13.14 1.37
C ARG A 401 -1.64 12.13 2.52
N MET A 402 -0.49 12.14 3.15
CA MET A 402 -0.12 11.19 4.19
C MET A 402 -0.14 11.89 5.55
N SER A 403 -0.79 11.25 6.52
CA SER A 403 -0.92 11.79 7.88
C SER A 403 -0.01 11.04 8.85
N PRO A 404 0.43 11.66 9.95
CA PRO A 404 0.87 10.88 11.10
C PRO A 404 -0.31 10.06 11.66
N LEU A 405 -0.07 8.85 12.17
CA LEU A 405 -1.10 8.10 12.90
C LEU A 405 -1.56 8.93 14.11
N THR A 406 -0.59 9.36 14.92
CA THR A 406 -0.79 10.19 16.10
C THR A 406 -0.14 11.58 15.88
N PRO A 407 -0.92 12.68 15.88
CA PRO A 407 -0.37 14.02 15.59
C PRO A 407 0.63 14.52 16.64
N ALA A 408 0.35 14.32 17.93
CA ALA A 408 1.21 14.71 19.03
C ALA A 408 1.06 13.75 20.22
N SER A 409 2.03 13.76 21.14
CA SER A 409 1.99 12.94 22.36
C SER A 409 1.58 13.80 23.54
N MET A 410 0.69 13.27 24.37
CA MET A 410 0.28 13.83 25.65
C MET A 410 1.26 13.36 26.73
N GLU A 411 1.94 14.29 27.38
CA GLU A 411 2.68 14.01 28.59
C GLU A 411 1.71 13.95 29.76
N MET A 412 1.82 12.89 30.56
CA MET A 412 0.85 12.57 31.58
C MET A 412 1.58 12.26 32.89
N ARG A 413 1.02 12.74 34.00
CA ARG A 413 1.39 12.26 35.34
C ARG A 413 0.15 11.79 36.08
N TRP A 414 0.38 10.86 36.99
CA TRP A 414 -0.60 10.55 38.02
C TRP A 414 -0.45 11.57 39.16
N ASP A 415 -1.57 12.10 39.61
CA ASP A 415 -1.65 13.00 40.74
C ASP A 415 -2.13 12.21 41.96
N GLU A 416 -1.24 11.98 42.92
CA GLU A 416 -1.51 11.13 44.08
C GLU A 416 -2.53 11.76 45.05
N GLU A 417 -2.65 13.09 45.09
CA GLU A 417 -3.60 13.79 45.96
C GLU A 417 -5.03 13.67 45.45
N THR A 418 -5.21 13.86 44.14
CA THR A 418 -6.53 13.86 43.50
C THR A 418 -6.94 12.50 42.96
N GLY A 419 -5.99 11.56 42.80
CA GLY A 419 -6.21 10.26 42.17
C GLY A 419 -6.59 10.38 40.69
N ARG A 420 -6.11 11.42 40.00
CA ARG A 420 -6.43 11.71 38.59
C ARG A 420 -5.18 11.77 37.73
N VAL A 421 -5.38 11.65 36.41
CA VAL A 421 -4.32 11.87 35.43
C VAL A 421 -4.33 13.34 35.01
N VAL A 422 -3.15 13.97 35.07
CA VAL A 422 -2.94 15.34 34.60
C VAL A 422 -2.15 15.30 33.29
N ILE A 423 -2.69 15.92 32.24
CA ILE A 423 -1.98 16.11 30.98
C ILE A 423 -1.14 17.39 31.09
N THR A 424 0.17 17.24 31.26
CA THR A 424 1.08 18.35 31.60
C THR A 424 1.42 19.26 30.43
N ASN A 425 1.17 18.82 29.19
CA ASN A 425 1.47 19.56 27.97
C ASN A 425 0.25 19.79 27.07
N ALA A 426 -0.96 19.89 27.64
CA ALA A 426 -2.22 19.95 26.89
C ALA A 426 -2.24 21.07 25.84
N GLU A 427 -1.82 22.29 26.19
CA GLU A 427 -1.76 23.42 25.26
C GLU A 427 -0.89 23.12 24.03
N GLU A 428 0.30 22.56 24.24
CA GLU A 428 1.22 22.23 23.16
C GLU A 428 0.68 21.09 22.29
N PHE A 429 0.08 20.06 22.90
CA PHE A 429 -0.60 18.99 22.18
C PHE A 429 -1.70 19.54 21.27
N LEU A 430 -2.55 20.43 21.78
CA LEU A 430 -3.65 21.03 21.03
C LEU A 430 -3.14 21.94 19.91
N ARG A 431 -2.13 22.77 20.18
CA ARG A 431 -1.50 23.66 19.19
C ARG A 431 -0.97 22.88 18.00
N LEU A 432 -0.20 21.82 18.25
CA LEU A 432 0.35 20.97 17.19
C LEU A 432 -0.75 20.21 16.45
N THR A 433 -1.72 19.64 17.17
CA THR A 433 -2.83 18.90 16.56
C THR A 433 -3.65 19.80 15.62
N ARG A 434 -4.04 21.00 16.07
CA ARG A 434 -4.75 21.98 15.23
C ARG A 434 -3.93 22.41 14.02
N TYR A 435 -2.61 22.61 14.19
CA TYR A 435 -1.72 22.89 13.06
C TYR A 435 -1.74 21.76 12.03
N TYR A 436 -1.59 20.50 12.43
CA TYR A 436 -1.60 19.37 11.50
C TYR A 436 -2.96 19.15 10.82
N LEU A 437 -4.06 19.32 11.55
CA LEU A 437 -5.41 19.29 10.97
C LEU A 437 -5.57 20.41 9.93
N SER A 438 -5.03 21.60 10.18
CA SER A 438 -5.04 22.72 9.23
C SER A 438 -4.28 22.40 7.93
N LEU A 439 -3.29 21.51 7.97
CA LEU A 439 -2.55 21.02 6.81
C LEU A 439 -3.31 19.94 6.03
N GLY A 440 -4.46 19.46 6.53
CA GLY A 440 -5.23 18.37 5.93
C GLY A 440 -4.85 16.99 6.45
N CYS A 441 -3.98 16.88 7.45
CA CYS A 441 -3.75 15.61 8.13
C CYS A 441 -5.01 15.17 8.89
N GLY A 442 -5.19 13.86 9.01
CA GLY A 442 -6.14 13.30 9.97
C GLY A 442 -5.51 13.12 11.36
N MET A 443 -6.36 12.86 12.34
CA MET A 443 -5.99 12.37 13.66
C MET A 443 -6.68 11.01 13.81
N TYR A 444 -5.88 9.95 13.86
CA TYR A 444 -6.39 8.58 13.92
C TYR A 444 -6.05 7.92 15.24
N GLY A 445 -4.82 8.10 15.73
CA GLY A 445 -4.35 7.56 17.00
C GLY A 445 -4.47 8.54 18.17
N MET A 446 -4.73 8.01 19.37
CA MET A 446 -4.63 8.78 20.61
C MET A 446 -3.18 9.12 20.96
N GLY A 447 -2.98 10.30 21.54
CA GLY A 447 -1.67 10.81 21.98
C GLY A 447 -1.11 10.16 23.24
N VAL A 448 -1.71 9.09 23.77
CA VAL A 448 -1.29 8.46 25.04
C VAL A 448 0.07 7.77 24.85
N PRO A 449 1.05 7.97 25.76
CA PRO A 449 2.37 7.36 25.63
C PRO A 449 2.31 5.82 25.61
N PHE A 450 3.00 5.20 24.65
CA PHE A 450 3.09 3.74 24.57
C PHE A 450 3.72 3.16 25.84
N PHE A 451 3.05 2.19 26.45
CA PHE A 451 3.36 1.71 27.80
C PHE A 451 3.45 0.19 27.92
N PHE A 452 2.95 -0.58 26.93
CA PHE A 452 2.74 -2.01 27.12
C PHE A 452 4.05 -2.77 27.34
N ASP A 453 5.14 -2.39 26.67
CA ASP A 453 6.46 -3.00 26.84
C ASP A 453 7.24 -2.48 28.07
N ARG A 454 6.64 -1.59 28.87
CA ARG A 454 7.29 -1.00 30.05
C ARG A 454 6.92 -1.76 31.32
N GLY A 455 7.82 -1.76 32.32
CA GLY A 455 7.57 -2.38 33.62
C GLY A 455 6.52 -1.67 34.49
N ALA A 456 6.13 -0.45 34.14
CA ALA A 456 5.14 0.35 34.85
C ALA A 456 4.47 1.39 33.90
N PHE A 457 3.30 1.89 34.30
CA PHE A 457 2.63 3.02 33.65
C PHE A 457 2.13 4.01 34.71
N LEU A 458 2.49 5.28 34.53
CA LEU A 458 2.20 6.37 35.47
C LEU A 458 2.51 6.00 36.93
N GLY A 459 3.64 5.33 37.19
CA GLY A 459 4.08 4.91 38.52
C GLY A 459 3.53 3.55 39.01
N ALA A 460 2.50 2.99 38.37
CA ALA A 460 1.94 1.69 38.77
C ALA A 460 2.63 0.52 38.07
N LYS A 461 3.03 -0.50 38.84
CA LYS A 461 3.71 -1.72 38.34
C LYS A 461 2.80 -2.50 37.38
N LYS A 462 3.35 -2.90 36.23
CA LYS A 462 2.65 -3.68 35.20
C LYS A 462 1.99 -4.92 35.81
N GLY A 463 0.73 -5.17 35.42
CA GLY A 463 -0.07 -6.30 35.90
C GLY A 463 -0.85 -6.07 37.19
N SER A 464 -0.56 -5.02 37.95
CA SER A 464 -1.30 -4.69 39.18
C SER A 464 -2.71 -4.13 38.91
N PRO A 465 -3.65 -4.19 39.87
CA PRO A 465 -4.94 -3.51 39.74
C PRO A 465 -4.80 -2.00 39.51
N GLU A 466 -3.85 -1.36 40.21
CA GLU A 466 -3.56 0.07 40.05
C GLU A 466 -3.07 0.40 38.63
N TYR A 467 -2.32 -0.50 37.99
CA TYR A 467 -1.88 -0.33 36.60
C TYR A 467 -3.07 -0.25 35.62
N LEU A 468 -4.04 -1.15 35.73
CA LEU A 468 -5.24 -1.11 34.88
C LEU A 468 -6.10 0.13 35.17
N LYS A 469 -6.19 0.55 36.43
CA LYS A 469 -6.88 1.78 36.83
C LYS A 469 -6.21 3.03 36.22
N ARG A 470 -4.88 3.15 36.33
CA ARG A 470 -4.14 4.31 35.77
C ARG A 470 -4.20 4.34 34.23
N ILE A 471 -4.23 3.18 33.56
CA ILE A 471 -4.51 3.09 32.11
C ILE A 471 -5.89 3.66 31.78
N THR A 472 -6.93 3.17 32.46
CA THR A 472 -8.31 3.63 32.24
C THR A 472 -8.41 5.15 32.45
N ALA A 473 -7.82 5.66 33.54
CA ALA A 473 -7.82 7.09 33.86
C ALA A 473 -7.07 7.93 32.82
N ALA A 474 -5.95 7.44 32.27
CA ALA A 474 -5.18 8.15 31.26
C ALA A 474 -5.96 8.30 29.94
N TYR A 475 -6.58 7.21 29.47
CA TYR A 475 -7.41 7.26 28.27
C TYR A 475 -8.68 8.08 28.48
N ARG A 476 -9.24 8.10 29.70
CA ARG A 476 -10.39 8.94 30.04
C ARG A 476 -10.04 10.41 29.99
N ALA A 477 -8.94 10.81 30.64
CA ALA A 477 -8.46 12.19 30.60
C ALA A 477 -8.16 12.66 29.16
N ALA A 478 -7.58 11.78 28.34
CA ALA A 478 -7.35 12.07 26.92
C ALA A 478 -8.67 12.24 26.14
N ALA A 479 -9.63 11.33 26.33
CA ALA A 479 -10.93 11.41 25.66
C ALA A 479 -11.73 12.65 26.07
N GLU A 480 -11.70 13.03 27.35
CA GLU A 480 -12.31 14.25 27.89
C GLU A 480 -11.72 15.49 27.23
N LEU A 481 -10.39 15.65 27.24
CA LEU A 481 -9.70 16.77 26.58
C LEU A 481 -10.08 16.88 25.09
N LEU A 482 -10.11 15.75 24.37
CA LEU A 482 -10.43 15.76 22.94
C LEU A 482 -11.89 16.13 22.66
N ARG A 483 -12.83 15.72 23.52
CA ARG A 483 -14.25 16.10 23.41
C ARG A 483 -14.49 17.57 23.74
N GLU A 484 -13.89 18.06 24.82
CA GLU A 484 -13.99 19.47 25.23
C GLU A 484 -13.49 20.41 24.13
N GLU A 485 -12.44 20.00 23.41
CA GLU A 485 -11.80 20.80 22.36
C GLU A 485 -12.44 20.62 20.97
N GLY A 486 -13.47 19.78 20.85
CA GLY A 486 -14.18 19.48 19.60
C GLY A 486 -13.32 18.78 18.56
N LEU A 487 -12.32 18.01 18.97
CA LEU A 487 -11.45 17.25 18.08
C LEU A 487 -12.12 15.94 17.62
N PRO A 488 -11.72 15.36 16.46
CA PRO A 488 -12.34 14.13 15.94
C PRO A 488 -12.38 13.03 17.00
N THR A 489 -13.52 12.34 17.13
CA THR A 489 -13.78 11.39 18.23
C THR A 489 -13.65 9.91 17.86
N HIS A 490 -13.20 9.59 16.65
CA HIS A 490 -12.88 8.22 16.26
C HIS A 490 -11.41 7.96 16.57
N TRP A 491 -11.14 7.20 17.62
CA TRP A 491 -9.79 7.07 18.15
C TRP A 491 -9.29 5.64 18.16
N GLU A 492 -8.19 5.46 17.47
CA GLU A 492 -7.40 4.25 17.48
C GLU A 492 -6.36 4.28 18.60
N VAL A 493 -6.18 3.15 19.26
CA VAL A 493 -5.16 2.97 20.30
C VAL A 493 -4.19 1.88 19.87
N TYR A 494 -3.01 2.31 19.44
CA TYR A 494 -1.91 1.44 19.04
C TYR A 494 -1.20 0.89 20.28
N CYS A 495 -1.62 -0.29 20.73
CA CYS A 495 -1.01 -0.98 21.87
C CYS A 495 -0.60 -2.43 21.57
N VAL A 496 -0.77 -2.86 20.31
CA VAL A 496 -0.49 -4.21 19.83
C VAL A 496 0.36 -4.12 18.58
N ASP A 497 1.46 -4.87 18.55
CA ASP A 497 2.33 -4.96 17.38
C ASP A 497 2.77 -6.41 17.14
N GLU A 498 2.11 -7.10 16.20
CA GLU A 498 2.42 -8.47 15.76
C GLU A 498 2.59 -9.48 16.93
N VAL A 499 1.82 -9.33 18.02
CA VAL A 499 1.98 -10.14 19.25
C VAL A 499 1.54 -11.60 19.10
N VAL A 500 0.57 -11.88 18.22
CA VAL A 500 0.11 -13.25 17.94
C VAL A 500 1.13 -13.92 17.04
N VAL A 501 1.48 -13.28 15.92
CA VAL A 501 2.48 -13.80 14.98
C VAL A 501 3.85 -14.02 15.65
N HIS A 502 4.22 -13.25 16.67
CA HIS A 502 5.48 -13.41 17.40
C HIS A 502 5.37 -14.19 18.73
N LYS A 503 4.21 -14.80 19.06
CA LYS A 503 3.96 -15.42 20.39
C LYS A 503 4.95 -16.54 20.78
N HIS A 504 5.56 -17.20 19.80
CA HIS A 504 6.57 -18.25 20.03
C HIS A 504 7.98 -17.67 20.20
N SER A 505 8.22 -16.47 19.70
CA SER A 505 9.52 -15.78 19.83
C SER A 505 9.58 -14.82 21.03
N ARG A 506 8.43 -14.52 21.63
CA ARG A 506 8.28 -13.59 22.77
C ARG A 506 7.26 -14.13 23.77
N PRO A 507 7.56 -14.16 25.07
CA PRO A 507 6.57 -14.52 26.08
C PRO A 507 5.52 -13.40 26.17
N ILE A 508 4.33 -13.64 25.61
CA ILE A 508 3.20 -12.69 25.66
C ILE A 508 2.16 -13.19 26.66
N ASP A 509 1.88 -12.37 27.68
CA ASP A 509 0.76 -12.59 28.60
C ASP A 509 -0.54 -12.05 27.96
N PHE A 510 -1.24 -12.92 27.22
CA PHE A 510 -2.49 -12.58 26.55
C PHE A 510 -3.62 -12.25 27.53
N ASP A 511 -3.59 -12.77 28.76
CA ASP A 511 -4.61 -12.45 29.76
C ASP A 511 -4.43 -11.03 30.30
N LEU A 512 -3.20 -10.63 30.62
CA LEU A 512 -2.91 -9.24 30.94
C LEU A 512 -3.20 -8.32 29.75
N LEU A 513 -2.81 -8.69 28.54
CA LEU A 513 -3.07 -7.90 27.33
C LEU A 513 -4.58 -7.65 27.14
N ASN A 514 -5.40 -8.69 27.25
CA ASN A 514 -6.85 -8.58 27.14
C ASN A 514 -7.46 -7.73 28.28
N ARG A 515 -6.96 -7.84 29.52
CA ARG A 515 -7.36 -6.95 30.62
C ARG A 515 -6.96 -5.49 30.38
N VAL A 516 -5.83 -5.24 29.71
CA VAL A 516 -5.41 -3.90 29.29
C VAL A 516 -6.36 -3.35 28.23
N PHE A 517 -6.77 -4.14 27.23
CA PHE A 517 -7.77 -3.70 26.26
C PHE A 517 -9.10 -3.36 26.93
N ASP A 518 -9.55 -4.19 27.87
CA ASP A 518 -10.76 -3.92 28.64
C ASP A 518 -10.66 -2.60 29.41
N ALA A 519 -9.51 -2.33 30.05
CA ALA A 519 -9.26 -1.07 30.75
C ALA A 519 -9.26 0.15 29.80
N ILE A 520 -8.65 0.03 28.62
CA ILE A 520 -8.64 1.09 27.59
C ILE A 520 -10.07 1.35 27.11
N CYS A 521 -10.80 0.30 26.71
CA CYS A 521 -12.16 0.40 26.19
C CYS A 521 -13.16 0.91 27.25
N ALA A 522 -12.92 0.64 28.53
CA ALA A 522 -13.75 1.16 29.63
C ALA A 522 -13.59 2.67 29.86
N ALA A 523 -12.58 3.31 29.27
CA ALA A 523 -12.35 4.74 29.43
C ALA A 523 -13.41 5.59 28.70
N ASP A 524 -13.77 5.21 27.48
CA ASP A 524 -14.73 5.91 26.62
C ASP A 524 -15.24 4.96 25.52
N PRO A 525 -16.54 4.93 25.16
CA PRO A 525 -17.09 4.03 24.13
C PRO A 525 -16.58 4.26 22.69
N ALA A 526 -16.02 5.44 22.39
CA ALA A 526 -15.54 5.76 21.04
C ALA A 526 -14.14 5.20 20.73
N ILE A 527 -13.43 4.69 21.74
CA ILE A 527 -12.09 4.12 21.58
C ILE A 527 -12.13 2.77 20.83
N LYS A 528 -11.23 2.58 19.88
CA LYS A 528 -10.95 1.29 19.25
C LYS A 528 -9.51 0.90 19.48
N ILE A 529 -9.26 -0.40 19.65
CA ILE A 529 -7.91 -0.94 19.65
C ILE A 529 -7.43 -1.05 18.21
N PHE A 530 -6.22 -0.57 17.93
CA PHE A 530 -5.59 -0.73 16.63
C PHE A 530 -4.49 -1.78 16.74
N ALA A 531 -4.61 -2.85 15.95
CA ALA A 531 -3.68 -3.97 16.00
C ALA A 531 -3.08 -4.23 14.61
N THR A 532 -1.75 -4.10 14.49
CA THR A 532 -0.98 -4.63 13.36
C THR A 532 -0.86 -6.13 13.49
N GLU A 533 -1.93 -6.83 13.16
CA GLU A 533 -2.10 -8.25 13.46
C GLU A 533 -3.13 -8.89 12.52
N VAL A 534 -3.04 -10.21 12.35
CA VAL A 534 -4.12 -10.98 11.74
C VAL A 534 -5.27 -11.19 12.73
N PRO A 535 -6.54 -11.23 12.29
CA PRO A 535 -7.64 -11.57 13.18
C PRO A 535 -7.39 -12.89 13.91
N SER A 536 -7.44 -12.87 15.24
CA SER A 536 -7.08 -13.99 16.11
C SER A 536 -8.00 -14.10 17.33
N PRO A 537 -8.41 -15.31 17.74
CA PRO A 537 -9.21 -15.52 18.95
C PRO A 537 -8.46 -15.20 20.26
N LEU A 538 -7.12 -15.11 20.24
CA LEU A 538 -6.30 -14.76 21.41
C LEU A 538 -6.48 -13.29 21.84
N ILE A 539 -6.91 -12.44 20.91
CA ILE A 539 -7.16 -11.01 21.12
C ILE A 539 -8.66 -10.79 21.30
N ARG A 540 -9.05 -10.43 22.53
CA ARG A 540 -10.43 -10.20 22.95
C ARG A 540 -10.63 -8.74 23.27
N THR A 541 -11.23 -8.01 22.33
CA THR A 541 -11.51 -6.55 22.46
C THR A 541 -12.99 -6.24 22.58
N LYS A 542 -13.83 -7.26 22.84
CA LYS A 542 -15.31 -7.15 22.83
C LYS A 542 -15.84 -6.47 21.55
N GLY A 543 -15.18 -6.74 20.42
CA GLY A 543 -15.54 -6.19 19.11
C GLY A 543 -15.01 -4.79 18.80
N ARG A 544 -14.28 -4.16 19.72
CA ARG A 544 -13.75 -2.79 19.56
C ARG A 544 -12.30 -2.81 19.05
N ILE A 545 -12.14 -3.32 17.83
CA ILE A 545 -10.84 -3.45 17.18
C ILE A 545 -10.89 -3.07 15.71
N THR A 546 -9.83 -2.41 15.28
CA THR A 546 -9.46 -2.19 13.89
C THR A 546 -8.27 -3.10 13.59
N TRP A 547 -8.47 -4.07 12.69
CA TRP A 547 -7.40 -4.97 12.26
C TRP A 547 -6.59 -4.32 11.17
N CYS A 548 -5.30 -4.10 11.42
CA CYS A 548 -4.37 -3.66 10.40
C CYS A 548 -3.57 -4.89 9.94
N ILE A 549 -3.93 -5.45 8.78
CA ILE A 549 -3.41 -6.73 8.27
C ILE A 549 -2.34 -6.49 7.20
N ASN A 550 -1.33 -7.36 7.10
CA ASN A 550 -0.28 -7.14 6.11
C ASN A 550 -0.91 -7.22 4.73
N VAL A 551 -0.51 -6.37 3.80
CA VAL A 551 -0.97 -6.53 2.40
C VAL A 551 -0.68 -7.94 1.89
N SER A 552 0.43 -8.55 2.33
CA SER A 552 0.85 -9.91 1.98
C SER A 552 -0.05 -11.02 2.55
N CYS A 553 -0.99 -10.67 3.44
CA CYS A 553 -1.72 -11.61 4.30
C CYS A 553 -3.25 -11.40 4.28
N LEU A 554 -3.76 -10.57 3.38
CA LEU A 554 -5.20 -10.48 3.17
C LEU A 554 -5.76 -11.82 2.70
N ASP A 555 -6.90 -12.17 3.30
CA ASP A 555 -7.85 -13.17 2.87
C ASP A 555 -9.26 -12.56 2.72
N GLU A 556 -9.98 -12.94 1.66
CA GLU A 556 -11.28 -12.33 1.33
C GLU A 556 -12.41 -12.80 2.25
N ASP A 557 -12.36 -14.04 2.73
CA ASP A 557 -13.40 -14.59 3.61
C ASP A 557 -13.24 -14.03 5.02
N VAL A 558 -12.00 -13.91 5.53
CA VAL A 558 -11.68 -13.20 6.76
C VAL A 558 -12.07 -11.72 6.66
N LEU A 559 -11.79 -11.06 5.54
CA LEU A 559 -12.25 -9.69 5.31
C LEU A 559 -13.78 -9.61 5.37
N ARG A 560 -14.50 -10.50 4.68
CA ARG A 560 -15.97 -10.53 4.69
C ARG A 560 -16.52 -10.80 6.08
N GLU A 561 -15.92 -11.72 6.83
CA GLU A 561 -16.29 -12.05 8.21
C GLU A 561 -16.13 -10.83 9.13
N GLU A 562 -14.96 -10.18 9.12
CA GLU A 562 -14.69 -9.03 9.99
C GLU A 562 -15.56 -7.81 9.60
N LYS A 563 -15.78 -7.59 8.30
CA LYS A 563 -16.73 -6.58 7.81
C LYS A 563 -18.17 -6.89 8.22
N GLY A 564 -18.58 -8.16 8.17
CA GLY A 564 -19.89 -8.62 8.65
C GLY A 564 -20.12 -8.38 10.14
N LYS A 565 -19.03 -8.35 10.93
CA LYS A 565 -19.04 -7.96 12.36
C LYS A 565 -19.01 -6.44 12.58
N GLY A 566 -19.05 -5.63 11.52
CA GLY A 566 -18.99 -4.17 11.58
C GLY A 566 -17.61 -3.62 11.96
N ARG A 567 -16.54 -4.42 11.83
CA ARG A 567 -15.17 -4.02 12.16
C ARG A 567 -14.48 -3.37 10.97
N GLU A 568 -13.50 -2.53 11.29
CA GLU A 568 -12.63 -1.94 10.28
C GLU A 568 -11.45 -2.87 10.01
N VAL A 569 -11.06 -2.95 8.74
CA VAL A 569 -9.89 -3.68 8.27
C VAL A 569 -9.02 -2.73 7.45
N TRP A 570 -7.84 -2.46 7.97
CA TRP A 570 -6.80 -1.66 7.36
C TRP A 570 -5.71 -2.57 6.81
N TRP A 571 -4.91 -2.02 5.93
CA TRP A 571 -3.69 -2.66 5.44
C TRP A 571 -2.44 -2.05 6.03
N TYR A 572 -1.45 -2.89 6.29
CA TYR A 572 -0.10 -2.47 6.65
C TYR A 572 0.96 -2.96 5.66
N ASN A 573 1.95 -2.10 5.42
CA ASN A 573 3.17 -2.39 4.66
C ASN A 573 2.89 -3.02 3.28
N GLY A 574 3.78 -3.89 2.81
CA GLY A 574 3.73 -4.49 1.48
C GLY A 574 5.14 -4.94 1.07
N TYR A 575 5.38 -6.25 1.14
CA TYR A 575 6.74 -6.79 1.08
C TYR A 575 7.02 -7.64 -0.16
N ARG A 576 5.99 -8.23 -0.77
CA ARG A 576 6.15 -9.22 -1.84
C ARG A 576 5.13 -8.97 -2.94
N LEU A 577 5.61 -9.07 -4.17
CA LEU A 577 4.79 -9.13 -5.37
C LEU A 577 4.14 -10.51 -5.49
N PRO A 578 3.00 -10.65 -6.21
CA PRO A 578 2.36 -9.64 -7.06
C PRO A 578 1.36 -8.72 -6.35
N ARG A 579 1.11 -8.96 -5.04
CA ARG A 579 0.41 -8.00 -4.17
C ARG A 579 1.16 -6.66 -4.10
N PRO A 580 0.47 -5.53 -3.84
CA PRO A 580 1.11 -4.23 -3.73
C PRO A 580 2.28 -4.23 -2.74
N ALA A 581 3.47 -3.90 -3.23
CA ALA A 581 4.68 -3.79 -2.42
C ALA A 581 5.16 -2.34 -2.33
N ALA A 582 5.80 -2.00 -1.21
CA ALA A 582 6.23 -0.64 -0.87
C ALA A 582 7.74 -0.38 -1.11
N HIS A 583 8.51 -1.39 -1.51
CA HIS A 583 9.95 -1.31 -1.69
C HIS A 583 10.35 -0.67 -3.04
N ILE A 584 11.58 -0.17 -3.16
CA ILE A 584 12.06 0.59 -4.33
C ILE A 584 11.94 -0.18 -5.65
N SER A 585 12.23 -1.49 -5.62
CA SER A 585 12.19 -2.33 -6.82
C SER A 585 10.79 -2.78 -7.24
N ALA A 586 9.73 -2.39 -6.51
CA ALA A 586 8.38 -2.71 -6.91
C ALA A 586 8.00 -1.86 -8.14
N PRO A 587 7.20 -2.40 -9.08
CA PRO A 587 6.67 -1.61 -10.18
C PRO A 587 5.89 -0.40 -9.64
N GLY A 588 6.11 0.78 -10.21
CA GLY A 588 5.48 2.00 -9.72
C GLY A 588 3.95 1.97 -9.81
N ILE A 589 3.39 1.20 -10.75
CA ILE A 589 1.93 1.03 -10.87
C ILE A 589 1.31 0.38 -9.64
N ALA A 590 2.03 -0.51 -8.95
CA ALA A 590 1.53 -1.15 -7.74
C ALA A 590 1.30 -0.15 -6.59
N HIS A 591 2.11 0.90 -6.51
CA HIS A 591 1.97 1.97 -5.51
C HIS A 591 0.68 2.78 -5.71
N ARG A 592 0.37 3.10 -6.97
CA ARG A 592 -0.85 3.84 -7.34
C ARG A 592 -2.10 2.96 -7.27
N ALA A 593 -2.00 1.72 -7.76
CA ALA A 593 -3.09 0.75 -7.79
C ALA A 593 -3.57 0.31 -6.40
N LEU A 594 -2.72 0.40 -5.36
CA LEU A 594 -3.09 0.05 -3.98
C LEU A 594 -4.45 0.66 -3.59
N PHE A 595 -4.66 1.95 -3.84
CA PHE A 595 -5.88 2.65 -3.43
C PHE A 595 -7.11 2.26 -4.26
N TRP A 596 -6.92 1.86 -5.52
CA TRP A 596 -7.98 1.29 -6.34
C TRP A 596 -8.43 -0.08 -5.80
N ILE A 597 -7.46 -0.88 -5.36
CA ILE A 597 -7.72 -2.18 -4.75
C ILE A 597 -8.41 -2.00 -3.39
N MET A 598 -7.90 -1.11 -2.54
CA MET A 598 -8.54 -0.76 -1.27
C MET A 598 -9.98 -0.35 -1.48
N ARG A 599 -10.26 0.45 -2.52
CA ARG A 599 -11.62 0.85 -2.85
C ARG A 599 -12.50 -0.32 -3.28
N LYS A 600 -12.00 -1.21 -4.14
CA LYS A 600 -12.76 -2.38 -4.62
C LYS A 600 -13.15 -3.32 -3.46
N TYR A 601 -12.23 -3.54 -2.53
CA TYR A 601 -12.38 -4.49 -1.43
C TYR A 601 -12.91 -3.86 -0.14
N GLY A 602 -13.11 -2.53 -0.12
CA GLY A 602 -13.57 -1.83 1.08
C GLY A 602 -12.55 -1.83 2.21
N ILE A 603 -11.25 -1.78 1.93
CA ILE A 603 -10.20 -1.62 2.94
C ILE A 603 -10.25 -0.19 3.50
N ASP A 604 -10.31 -0.06 4.82
CA ASP A 604 -10.66 1.20 5.51
C ASP A 604 -9.48 2.14 5.72
N GLY A 605 -8.25 1.67 5.55
CA GLY A 605 -7.07 2.52 5.71
C GLY A 605 -5.78 1.81 5.33
N TYR A 606 -4.73 2.61 5.08
CA TYR A 606 -3.39 2.12 4.81
C TYR A 606 -2.40 2.74 5.78
N PHE A 607 -1.71 1.87 6.52
CA PHE A 607 -0.67 2.22 7.47
C PHE A 607 0.68 1.72 6.99
N ILE A 608 1.68 2.60 7.02
CA ILE A 608 3.07 2.18 6.90
C ILE A 608 3.82 2.50 8.17
N TRP A 609 4.49 1.49 8.70
CA TRP A 609 5.12 1.56 10.01
C TRP A 609 6.14 2.71 10.13
N THR A 610 6.80 3.12 9.04
CA THR A 610 7.69 4.28 9.05
C THR A 610 8.03 4.82 7.66
N VAL A 611 8.37 6.11 7.63
CA VAL A 611 8.94 6.79 6.45
C VAL A 611 10.41 7.21 6.62
N ASN A 612 11.01 7.13 7.82
CA ASN A 612 12.31 7.75 8.09
C ASN A 612 13.20 7.01 9.11
N ARG A 613 13.10 5.68 9.23
CA ARG A 613 13.95 4.93 10.16
C ARG A 613 15.36 4.72 9.61
N TRP A 614 16.15 5.79 9.55
CA TRP A 614 17.49 5.80 8.94
C TRP A 614 18.59 5.14 9.80
N THR A 615 18.46 3.85 10.09
CA THR A 615 19.49 3.07 10.80
C THR A 615 20.77 2.87 9.99
N THR A 616 20.70 3.09 8.67
CA THR A 616 21.82 3.15 7.74
C THR A 616 21.65 4.38 6.84
N ASN A 617 22.71 4.79 6.15
CA ASN A 617 22.62 5.86 5.16
C ASN A 617 21.96 5.33 3.87
N PRO A 618 20.73 5.75 3.52
CA PRO A 618 20.01 5.19 2.38
C PRO A 618 20.64 5.55 1.02
N TRP A 619 21.53 6.55 0.96
CA TRP A 619 22.27 6.90 -0.26
C TRP A 619 23.42 5.92 -0.56
N LYS A 620 23.94 5.23 0.46
CA LYS A 620 25.08 4.32 0.35
C LYS A 620 24.70 2.86 0.59
N GLN A 621 23.87 2.64 1.60
CA GLN A 621 23.44 1.32 2.07
C GLN A 621 21.90 1.28 2.18
N PRO A 622 21.19 1.27 1.03
CA PRO A 622 19.73 1.30 1.00
C PRO A 622 19.07 0.01 1.48
N ASN A 623 19.79 -1.10 1.51
CA ASN A 623 19.33 -2.39 2.04
C ASN A 623 19.87 -2.61 3.47
N ARG A 624 18.98 -2.65 4.47
CA ARG A 624 19.36 -2.73 5.90
C ARG A 624 20.17 -3.98 6.26
N PHE A 625 19.75 -5.15 5.76
CA PHE A 625 20.42 -6.44 5.98
C PHE A 625 20.29 -7.31 4.73
N ARG A 626 21.00 -8.46 4.68
CA ARG A 626 21.19 -9.27 3.45
C ARG A 626 19.88 -9.57 2.69
N ARG A 627 18.80 -9.93 3.40
CA ARG A 627 17.50 -10.30 2.80
C ARG A 627 16.50 -9.14 2.65
N ALA A 628 16.78 -7.95 3.19
CA ALA A 628 15.86 -6.81 3.11
C ALA A 628 15.91 -6.13 1.73
N LYS A 629 14.73 -5.80 1.19
CA LYS A 629 14.62 -4.94 0.00
C LYS A 629 14.80 -3.46 0.39
N ALA A 630 15.35 -2.67 -0.52
CA ALA A 630 15.54 -1.25 -0.32
C ALA A 630 14.19 -0.52 -0.18
N GLY A 631 14.12 0.47 0.71
CA GLY A 631 12.91 1.29 0.93
C GLY A 631 11.85 0.69 1.86
N GLN A 632 12.06 -0.50 2.44
CA GLN A 632 11.11 -1.10 3.40
C GLN A 632 11.00 -0.34 4.74
N HIS A 633 11.96 0.53 5.07
CA HIS A 633 12.07 1.24 6.34
C HIS A 633 12.32 2.75 6.18
N TYR A 634 12.23 3.26 4.96
CA TYR A 634 12.31 4.68 4.66
C TYR A 634 11.66 4.99 3.30
N TRP A 635 10.97 6.12 3.27
CA TRP A 635 10.33 6.71 2.10
C TRP A 635 10.79 8.16 1.91
N LEU A 636 11.49 8.69 2.91
CA LEU A 636 12.17 9.95 2.91
C LEU A 636 13.69 9.70 2.96
N TYR A 637 14.45 10.59 2.35
CA TYR A 637 15.91 10.56 2.33
C TYR A 637 16.47 11.70 3.18
N PRO A 638 17.40 11.41 4.11
CA PRO A 638 18.12 12.44 4.84
C PRO A 638 19.17 13.06 3.93
N ASN A 639 19.31 14.38 3.92
CA ASN A 639 20.34 15.06 3.14
C ASN A 639 21.47 15.56 4.05
N PRO A 640 22.72 15.64 3.56
CA PRO A 640 23.85 16.18 4.33
C PRO A 640 23.67 17.62 4.83
N ASP A 641 22.80 18.40 4.19
CA ASP A 641 22.47 19.78 4.56
C ASP A 641 21.36 19.89 5.64
N GLY A 642 20.98 18.77 6.27
CA GLY A 642 19.93 18.72 7.30
C GLY A 642 18.51 18.84 6.74
N THR A 643 18.34 18.81 5.41
CA THR A 643 17.02 18.74 4.77
C THR A 643 16.58 17.30 4.49
N VAL A 644 15.34 17.12 4.04
CA VAL A 644 14.76 15.79 3.79
C VAL A 644 14.10 15.78 2.41
N SER A 645 14.40 14.75 1.62
CA SER A 645 13.86 14.57 0.27
C SER A 645 12.79 13.47 0.24
N PRO A 646 11.66 13.65 -0.47
CA PRO A 646 10.70 12.58 -0.69
C PRO A 646 11.24 11.52 -1.67
N SER A 647 10.57 10.37 -1.71
CA SER A 647 10.77 9.35 -2.73
C SER A 647 9.75 9.49 -3.85
N LEU A 648 10.11 8.94 -5.02
CA LEU A 648 9.24 8.73 -6.16
C LEU A 648 8.08 7.81 -5.80
N ARG A 649 8.30 6.82 -4.92
CA ARG A 649 7.24 6.00 -4.35
C ARG A 649 6.18 6.85 -3.66
N LEU A 650 6.59 7.74 -2.76
CA LEU A 650 5.64 8.59 -2.02
C LEU A 650 4.78 9.45 -2.97
N ALA A 651 5.35 9.94 -4.08
CA ALA A 651 4.58 10.63 -5.12
C ALA A 651 3.56 9.70 -5.81
N MET A 652 3.95 8.47 -6.18
CA MET A 652 3.06 7.49 -6.82
C MET A 652 1.95 7.01 -5.87
N PHE A 653 2.22 6.85 -4.57
CA PHE A 653 1.20 6.54 -3.57
C PHE A 653 0.21 7.71 -3.41
N ARG A 654 0.71 8.96 -3.38
CA ARG A 654 -0.16 10.13 -3.37
C ARG A 654 -1.11 10.15 -4.57
N ASP A 655 -0.60 9.91 -5.78
CA ASP A 655 -1.44 9.87 -6.99
C ASP A 655 -2.58 8.84 -6.85
N GLY A 656 -2.33 7.69 -6.19
CA GLY A 656 -3.36 6.69 -5.91
C GLY A 656 -4.37 7.14 -4.85
N ALA A 657 -3.89 7.81 -3.79
CA ALA A 657 -4.75 8.39 -2.77
C ALA A 657 -5.67 9.48 -3.37
N GLU A 658 -5.17 10.30 -4.29
CA GLU A 658 -5.98 11.31 -4.99
C GLU A 658 -6.97 10.68 -5.97
N ASP A 659 -6.61 9.57 -6.65
CA ASP A 659 -7.56 8.77 -7.43
C ASP A 659 -8.72 8.23 -6.55
N TYR A 660 -8.44 7.85 -5.30
CA TYR A 660 -9.47 7.41 -4.35
C TYR A 660 -10.52 8.50 -4.12
N GLU A 661 -10.11 9.76 -4.06
CA GLU A 661 -11.03 10.87 -3.84
C GLU A 661 -12.01 11.08 -4.99
N TYR A 662 -11.67 10.67 -6.21
CA TYR A 662 -12.60 10.69 -7.34
C TYR A 662 -13.72 9.67 -7.12
N MET A 663 -13.36 8.47 -6.67
CA MET A 663 -14.31 7.40 -6.37
C MET A 663 -15.21 7.80 -5.19
N ALA A 664 -14.64 8.33 -4.11
CA ALA A 664 -15.39 8.79 -2.95
C ALA A 664 -16.29 10.00 -3.27
N ALA A 665 -15.84 10.92 -4.13
CA ALA A 665 -16.67 12.03 -4.60
C ALA A 665 -17.87 11.53 -5.41
N LEU A 666 -17.69 10.48 -6.21
CA LEU A 666 -18.74 9.92 -7.05
C LEU A 666 -19.82 9.20 -6.23
N ASP A 667 -19.45 8.51 -5.15
CA ASP A 667 -20.44 7.97 -4.19
C ASP A 667 -21.28 9.07 -3.56
N ARG A 668 -20.61 10.09 -3.00
CA ARG A 668 -21.30 11.21 -2.34
C ARG A 668 -22.27 11.90 -3.30
N LEU A 669 -21.88 11.99 -4.57
CA LEU A 669 -22.73 12.50 -5.64
C LEU A 669 -23.92 11.58 -5.90
N ALA A 670 -23.71 10.27 -6.04
CA ALA A 670 -24.77 9.29 -6.22
C ALA A 670 -25.78 9.31 -5.08
N ASP A 671 -25.31 9.27 -3.83
CA ASP A 671 -26.15 9.27 -2.62
C ASP A 671 -26.97 10.55 -2.50
N ARG A 672 -26.39 11.71 -2.85
CA ARG A 672 -27.11 12.98 -2.89
C ARG A 672 -28.20 12.96 -3.96
N LEU A 673 -27.88 12.51 -5.17
CA LEU A 673 -28.85 12.45 -6.28
C LEU A 673 -30.02 11.51 -5.98
N GLU A 674 -29.72 10.39 -5.35
CA GLU A 674 -30.72 9.44 -4.85
C GLU A 674 -31.66 10.11 -3.85
N LYS A 675 -31.13 10.84 -2.85
CA LYS A 675 -31.93 11.64 -1.91
C LYS A 675 -32.76 12.75 -2.58
N GLU A 676 -32.28 13.29 -3.71
CA GLU A 676 -32.99 14.28 -4.54
C GLU A 676 -34.02 13.64 -5.50
N GLY A 677 -34.18 12.31 -5.52
CA GLY A 677 -35.09 11.60 -6.43
C GLY A 677 -34.58 11.45 -7.87
N LYS A 678 -33.30 11.77 -8.13
CA LYS A 678 -32.66 11.65 -9.45
C LYS A 678 -32.01 10.28 -9.64
N TRP A 679 -32.82 9.23 -9.54
CA TRP A 679 -32.38 7.82 -9.51
C TRP A 679 -31.53 7.42 -10.71
N GLU A 680 -31.90 7.83 -11.93
CA GLU A 680 -31.13 7.48 -13.14
C GLU A 680 -29.72 8.10 -13.13
N ALA A 681 -29.59 9.33 -12.62
CA ALA A 681 -28.31 10.00 -12.51
C ALA A 681 -27.42 9.34 -11.45
N ALA A 682 -28.01 8.94 -10.32
CA ALA A 682 -27.32 8.17 -9.28
C ALA A 682 -26.83 6.81 -9.83
N GLU A 683 -27.67 6.11 -10.57
CA GLU A 683 -27.32 4.83 -11.19
C GLU A 683 -26.20 4.97 -12.23
N ARG A 684 -26.19 6.05 -13.02
CA ARG A 684 -25.06 6.36 -13.91
C ARG A 684 -23.74 6.52 -13.15
N CYS A 685 -23.77 7.17 -11.98
CA CYS A 685 -22.58 7.32 -11.14
C CYS A 685 -22.09 5.96 -10.62
N ARG A 686 -23.01 5.11 -10.11
CA ARG A 686 -22.68 3.76 -9.62
C ARG A 686 -22.11 2.87 -10.71
N LYS A 687 -22.70 2.89 -11.91
CA LYS A 687 -22.19 2.16 -13.08
C LYS A 687 -20.81 2.63 -13.51
N ALA A 688 -20.57 3.95 -13.53
CA ALA A 688 -19.27 4.50 -13.88
C ALA A 688 -18.19 4.08 -12.87
N LEU A 689 -18.51 4.08 -11.57
CA LEU A 689 -17.63 3.59 -10.52
C LEU A 689 -17.32 2.09 -10.68
N GLN A 690 -18.35 1.26 -10.87
CA GLN A 690 -18.20 -0.18 -11.07
C GLN A 690 -17.32 -0.49 -12.30
N MET A 691 -17.54 0.22 -13.41
CA MET A 691 -16.75 0.07 -14.63
C MET A 691 -15.29 0.51 -14.41
N ALA A 692 -15.06 1.62 -13.71
CA ALA A 692 -13.72 2.09 -13.37
C ALA A 692 -12.96 1.07 -12.52
N LEU A 693 -13.61 0.48 -11.50
CA LEU A 693 -13.01 -0.51 -10.60
C LEU A 693 -12.75 -1.88 -11.26
N SER A 694 -13.34 -2.16 -12.42
CA SER A 694 -13.14 -3.44 -13.12
C SER A 694 -11.71 -3.67 -13.64
N ILE A 695 -10.85 -2.63 -13.61
CA ILE A 695 -9.42 -2.76 -13.91
C ILE A 695 -8.69 -3.59 -12.84
N VAL A 696 -9.19 -3.57 -11.61
CA VAL A 696 -8.70 -4.41 -10.52
C VAL A 696 -9.38 -5.77 -10.65
N LEU A 697 -8.61 -6.81 -10.98
CA LEU A 697 -9.10 -8.18 -11.05
C LEU A 697 -9.16 -8.80 -9.66
N SER A 698 -8.07 -8.70 -8.91
CA SER A 698 -7.89 -9.23 -7.57
C SER A 698 -6.94 -8.34 -6.78
N TYR A 699 -6.79 -8.55 -5.48
CA TYR A 699 -5.83 -7.79 -4.68
C TYR A 699 -4.36 -8.07 -5.05
N ASP A 700 -4.07 -9.17 -5.72
CA ASP A 700 -2.74 -9.56 -6.17
C ASP A 700 -2.45 -9.27 -7.66
N ASN A 701 -3.35 -8.54 -8.36
CA ASN A 701 -3.14 -8.13 -9.77
C ASN A 701 -2.50 -6.74 -9.94
N ALA A 702 -2.06 -6.10 -8.87
CA ALA A 702 -1.63 -4.70 -8.86
C ALA A 702 -0.56 -4.37 -9.91
N VAL A 703 0.39 -5.29 -10.12
CA VAL A 703 1.49 -5.12 -11.09
C VAL A 703 1.08 -5.32 -12.55
N CYS A 704 -0.13 -5.83 -12.79
CA CYS A 704 -0.63 -6.20 -14.11
C CYS A 704 -1.65 -5.20 -14.67
N ILE A 705 -2.07 -4.22 -13.86
CA ILE A 705 -2.88 -3.09 -14.31
C ILE A 705 -2.00 -2.23 -15.22
N SER A 706 -2.45 -1.94 -16.44
CA SER A 706 -1.71 -1.01 -17.30
C SER A 706 -2.01 0.43 -16.91
N TYR A 707 -1.04 1.32 -17.12
CA TYR A 707 -1.26 2.74 -16.84
C TYR A 707 -2.36 3.34 -17.73
N ASP A 708 -2.52 2.86 -18.97
CA ASP A 708 -3.59 3.28 -19.86
C ASP A 708 -4.98 2.91 -19.33
N GLN A 709 -5.15 1.69 -18.79
CA GLN A 709 -6.40 1.28 -18.14
C GLN A 709 -6.74 2.21 -16.97
N LEU A 710 -5.76 2.48 -16.11
CA LEU A 710 -5.93 3.37 -14.97
C LEU A 710 -6.31 4.79 -15.42
N ARG A 711 -5.63 5.33 -16.44
CA ARG A 711 -5.95 6.66 -17.01
C ARG A 711 -7.36 6.73 -17.57
N ARG A 712 -7.81 5.73 -18.32
CA ARG A 712 -9.18 5.69 -18.87
C ARG A 712 -10.21 5.57 -17.75
N ALA A 713 -9.96 4.74 -16.74
CA ALA A 713 -10.84 4.61 -15.58
C ALA A 713 -10.96 5.94 -14.82
N ARG A 714 -9.83 6.61 -14.57
CA ARG A 714 -9.82 7.93 -13.92
C ARG A 714 -10.53 9.00 -14.76
N GLU A 715 -10.33 9.01 -16.08
CA GLU A 715 -11.01 9.93 -17.00
C GLU A 715 -12.52 9.73 -17.01
N LEU A 716 -12.99 8.47 -16.96
CA LEU A 716 -14.41 8.13 -16.81
C LEU A 716 -14.99 8.73 -15.53
N LEU A 717 -14.31 8.54 -14.39
CA LEU A 717 -14.73 9.12 -13.11
C LEU A 717 -14.79 10.65 -13.20
N ALA A 718 -13.73 11.27 -13.73
CA ALA A 718 -13.64 12.73 -13.86
C ALA A 718 -14.76 13.33 -14.71
N ARG A 719 -15.05 12.72 -15.87
CA ARG A 719 -16.11 13.18 -16.78
C ARG A 719 -17.50 13.00 -16.17
N THR A 720 -17.71 11.91 -15.43
CA THR A 720 -18.99 11.67 -14.74
C THR A 720 -19.19 12.67 -13.60
N LEU A 721 -18.14 13.02 -12.86
CA LEU A 721 -18.18 14.08 -11.85
C LEU A 721 -18.39 15.48 -12.46
N SER A 722 -17.81 15.73 -13.64
CA SER A 722 -17.83 17.05 -14.29
C SER A 722 -19.04 17.29 -15.17
N SER A 723 -19.80 16.25 -15.51
CA SER A 723 -21.06 16.43 -16.21
C SER A 723 -22.01 17.19 -15.28
N ARG A 724 -22.18 18.49 -15.53
CA ARG A 724 -23.41 19.20 -15.15
C ARG A 724 -24.54 18.44 -15.84
N TYR A 725 -25.23 17.59 -15.09
CA TYR A 725 -26.24 16.67 -15.62
C TYR A 725 -27.16 17.37 -16.65
N PRO A 726 -27.36 16.82 -17.85
CA PRO A 726 -28.66 16.92 -18.51
C PRO A 726 -29.69 16.08 -17.74
#